data_AF-A0A328EGV8-F1
#
_entry.id   AF-A0A328EGV8-F1
#
_cell.length_a   1.000
_cell.length_b   1.000
_cell.length_c   1.000
_cell.angle_alpha   90.00
_cell.angle_beta   90.00
_cell.angle_gamma   90.00
#
_symmetry.space_group_name_H-M   'P 1'
#
loop_
_entity.id
_entity.type
_entity.pdbx_description
1 polymer ?
#
loop_
_entity_poly.entity_id
_entity_poly.type
_entity_poly.pdbx_seq_one_letter_code
_entity_poly.pdbx_strand_id
1 'polypeptide(L)'
;MNKEKLSIHPDTSGEIQKKSLNPNEVKGIIDVVFANLSPEEKSSIGNVILDSKLKLSLNNIKLILEQAKKGSEKTKTSPLNFVRKFLDFQKKQMKQKLDIQKFPTLSAKAQDNKKENQVKEKENQVKEKENQVKRKKININERLTQQIKQTKEAYQKLNPTLRQHTSDELNSKVSTLSPVVRAKLKKNNIAPAEYANFLLSREKIRGDTKKPENETFLKSLKNMERSLGIEEQTQGGYPLSYEPKAKVFDQNPDLAEFAKNDQTFSRLENVEIFPKGDEWDQKLIEKFGDRGLKELAGKVASLDAKQKQGEALSIQEKEMITAYQQQLEALKAQMQSRLTNYLKASITQAPVVALMRYLGQESLGGRKLSDLLSHQDKPFATLVQETTLTGKAEPILQLKGMIEGKPLTFYYNLADPTASLECDDNLHYDPFSHQLSLGVQGKGNRTKLNLQMPTTKELSQRLEEALTPEKVKDIIDQASDLQDYQEKIGLLASDQLEDSFSTDETIHSRLARHTEKNLAIQELQAQLVPPEITHQLMKDGLINQHRPTQNVFRLLDRTSEESTDAELQSFRIAIKKLDSFLKSPNLSQKIMEIQDPILRNVLTKLSDANLKKSDFQVRSTAMLDFFNLFTRQNLTDNSVNPEAPDYKMNLSDFSRFIGFLDRPDQMITDPKHLEHFSPAFREKYQLQESAQQGGLSHLEDEIAAVYEEEPSYAYA
;
A
#
# COMPACT_ATOMS: atom_id res chain seq x y z
N MET A 1 -27.44 12.01 7.09
CA MET A 1 -27.53 13.49 7.13
C MET A 1 -26.31 14.00 7.87
N ASN A 2 -25.32 14.53 7.13
CA ASN A 2 -24.17 15.22 7.70
C ASN A 2 -24.65 16.56 8.29
N LYS A 3 -24.15 16.87 9.50
CA LYS A 3 -24.34 18.17 10.16
C LYS A 3 -23.46 19.22 9.47
N GLU A 4 -23.89 19.73 8.33
CA GLU A 4 -23.42 21.04 7.87
C GLU A 4 -24.12 22.11 8.72
N LYS A 5 -23.33 22.93 9.41
CA LYS A 5 -23.81 24.10 10.14
C LYS A 5 -24.41 25.10 9.14
N LEU A 6 -25.75 25.18 9.07
CA LEU A 6 -26.41 26.37 8.55
C LEU A 6 -26.54 27.40 9.68
N SER A 7 -25.73 28.46 9.61
CA SER A 7 -26.08 29.70 10.31
C SER A 7 -27.08 30.46 9.43
N ILE A 8 -28.37 30.27 9.68
CA ILE A 8 -29.39 31.20 9.18
C ILE A 8 -29.59 32.23 10.29
N HIS A 9 -29.11 33.44 10.07
CA HIS A 9 -29.39 34.56 10.97
C HIS A 9 -30.86 35.00 10.78
N PRO A 10 -31.64 35.15 11.86
CA PRO A 10 -32.85 35.95 11.78
C PRO A 10 -32.44 37.41 11.52
N ASP A 11 -33.08 38.03 10.55
CA ASP A 11 -32.86 39.44 10.21
C ASP A 11 -33.19 40.30 11.45
N THR A 12 -32.15 40.91 12.03
CA THR A 12 -32.25 41.88 13.13
C THR A 12 -32.08 43.31 12.62
N SER A 13 -32.56 43.60 11.41
CA SER A 13 -32.73 44.97 10.96
C SER A 13 -34.06 45.52 11.49
N GLY A 14 -33.96 46.58 12.29
CA GLY A 14 -35.12 47.40 12.66
C GLY A 14 -35.74 48.01 11.40
N GLU A 15 -37.07 47.99 11.37
CA GLU A 15 -37.94 48.51 10.32
C GLU A 15 -37.89 47.80 8.97
N ILE A 16 -38.82 46.84 8.78
CA ILE A 16 -39.66 46.76 7.57
C ILE A 16 -40.99 46.10 7.97
N GLN A 17 -42.06 46.68 7.44
CA GLN A 17 -43.48 46.40 7.65
C GLN A 17 -43.84 44.91 7.61
N LYS A 18 -44.93 44.54 8.30
CA LYS A 18 -45.63 43.26 8.20
C LYS A 18 -46.05 42.97 6.74
N LYS A 19 -45.14 42.49 5.89
CA LYS A 19 -45.52 41.84 4.62
C LYS A 19 -45.63 40.34 4.91
N SER A 20 -46.87 39.87 4.95
CA SER A 20 -47.15 38.44 4.80
C SER A 20 -46.48 37.94 3.52
N LEU A 21 -45.82 36.78 3.58
CA LEU A 21 -45.21 36.12 2.42
C LEU A 21 -46.18 36.12 1.23
N ASN A 22 -45.81 36.78 0.13
CA ASN A 22 -46.62 36.82 -1.06
C ASN A 22 -46.59 35.44 -1.73
N PRO A 23 -47.74 34.74 -1.87
CA PRO A 23 -47.79 33.41 -2.47
C PRO A 23 -47.19 33.36 -3.87
N ASN A 24 -47.31 34.44 -4.65
CA ASN A 24 -46.78 34.51 -6.01
C ASN A 24 -45.24 34.58 -6.04
N GLU A 25 -44.62 35.20 -5.04
CA GLU A 25 -43.15 35.27 -4.92
C GLU A 25 -42.58 33.92 -4.49
N VAL A 26 -43.24 33.24 -3.55
CA VAL A 26 -42.85 31.88 -3.12
C VAL A 26 -43.00 30.90 -4.28
N LYS A 27 -44.10 30.98 -5.03
CA LYS A 27 -44.32 30.18 -6.24
C LYS A 27 -43.21 30.41 -7.27
N GLY A 28 -42.85 31.67 -7.54
CA GLY A 28 -41.77 32.02 -8.46
C GLY A 28 -40.41 31.40 -8.06
N ILE A 29 -40.07 31.40 -6.77
CA ILE A 29 -38.82 30.77 -6.29
C ILE A 29 -38.88 29.25 -6.44
N ILE A 30 -40.02 28.62 -6.15
CA ILE A 30 -40.20 27.17 -6.30
C ILE A 30 -40.05 26.78 -7.78
N ASP A 31 -40.66 27.53 -8.69
CA ASP A 31 -40.57 27.26 -10.13
C ASP A 31 -39.13 27.38 -10.65
N VAL A 32 -38.35 28.34 -10.13
CA VAL A 32 -36.92 28.49 -10.48
C VAL A 32 -36.06 27.35 -9.93
N VAL A 33 -36.23 26.99 -8.65
CA VAL A 33 -35.38 25.97 -8.02
C VAL A 33 -35.74 24.56 -8.55
N PHE A 34 -37.02 24.31 -8.77
CA PHE A 34 -37.58 23.00 -9.12
C PHE A 34 -38.19 22.96 -10.52
N ALA A 35 -37.46 23.42 -11.54
CA ALA A 35 -37.96 23.48 -12.93
C ALA A 35 -38.71 22.20 -13.40
N ASN A 36 -38.17 21.02 -13.09
CA ASN A 36 -38.63 19.73 -13.60
C ASN A 36 -39.59 18.96 -12.68
N LEU A 37 -40.06 19.57 -11.59
CA LEU A 37 -40.93 18.90 -10.59
C LEU A 37 -42.41 19.00 -10.98
N SER A 38 -43.25 18.03 -10.59
CA SER A 38 -44.67 18.05 -10.98
C SER A 38 -45.40 19.28 -10.40
N PRO A 39 -46.41 19.81 -11.10
CA PRO A 39 -47.21 20.93 -10.59
C PRO A 39 -47.87 20.65 -9.23
N GLU A 40 -48.33 19.42 -8.96
CA GLU A 40 -48.94 19.09 -7.66
C GLU A 40 -47.91 19.13 -6.52
N GLU A 41 -46.69 18.66 -6.79
CA GLU A 41 -45.63 18.62 -5.78
C GLU A 41 -45.09 20.03 -5.50
N LYS A 42 -44.96 20.87 -6.53
CA LYS A 42 -44.65 22.30 -6.38
C LYS A 42 -45.70 23.05 -5.56
N SER A 43 -46.98 22.79 -5.82
CA SER A 43 -48.08 23.37 -5.05
C SER A 43 -48.03 22.92 -3.59
N SER A 44 -47.76 21.63 -3.35
CA SER A 44 -47.64 21.08 -1.99
C SER A 44 -46.46 21.68 -1.21
N ILE A 45 -45.32 21.91 -1.86
CA ILE A 45 -44.17 22.60 -1.26
C ILE A 45 -44.53 24.05 -0.92
N GLY A 46 -45.20 24.76 -1.84
CA GLY A 46 -45.65 26.14 -1.63
C GLY A 46 -46.58 26.25 -0.43
N ASN A 47 -47.60 25.38 -0.35
CA ASN A 47 -48.55 25.36 0.76
C ASN A 47 -47.86 25.07 2.09
N VAL A 48 -46.95 24.08 2.15
CA VAL A 48 -46.21 23.76 3.39
C VAL A 48 -45.36 24.94 3.89
N ILE A 49 -44.80 25.75 3.00
CA ILE A 49 -44.01 26.93 3.36
C ILE A 49 -44.91 28.05 3.85
N LEU A 50 -46.01 28.32 3.15
CA LEU A 50 -46.97 29.36 3.51
C LEU A 50 -47.69 29.03 4.84
N ASP A 51 -48.08 27.77 5.04
CA ASP A 51 -48.73 27.27 6.26
C ASP A 51 -47.77 27.11 7.44
N SER A 52 -46.46 27.24 7.21
CA SER A 52 -45.46 27.10 8.27
C SER A 52 -45.62 28.14 9.38
N LYS A 53 -46.27 29.29 9.09
CA LYS A 53 -46.41 30.48 9.95
C LYS A 53 -45.07 31.02 10.47
N LEU A 54 -43.96 30.64 9.87
CA LEU A 54 -42.62 31.14 10.18
C LEU A 54 -42.38 32.45 9.42
N LYS A 55 -41.76 33.43 10.08
CA LYS A 55 -41.28 34.67 9.41
C LYS A 55 -39.99 34.35 8.63
N LEU A 56 -40.13 33.78 7.44
CA LEU A 56 -39.02 33.47 6.54
C LEU A 56 -38.85 34.57 5.51
N SER A 57 -37.63 35.06 5.31
CA SER A 57 -37.30 35.92 4.16
C SER A 57 -37.27 35.09 2.87
N LEU A 58 -37.45 35.75 1.73
CA LEU A 58 -37.37 35.09 0.41
C LEU A 58 -36.02 34.40 0.19
N ASN A 59 -34.91 35.00 0.64
CA ASN A 59 -33.58 34.42 0.58
C ASN A 59 -33.48 33.12 1.40
N ASN A 60 -34.09 33.10 2.59
CA ASN A 60 -34.13 31.90 3.42
C ASN A 60 -34.97 30.80 2.78
N ILE A 61 -36.10 31.14 2.14
CA ILE A 61 -36.91 30.17 1.40
C ILE A 61 -36.11 29.57 0.23
N LYS A 62 -35.40 30.39 -0.54
CA LYS A 62 -34.56 29.92 -1.65
C LYS A 62 -33.48 28.94 -1.16
N LEU A 63 -32.77 29.27 -0.07
CA LEU A 63 -31.75 28.39 0.52
C LEU A 63 -32.33 27.04 0.99
N ILE A 64 -33.51 27.05 1.61
CA ILE A 64 -34.20 25.83 2.04
C ILE A 64 -34.52 24.94 0.84
N LEU A 65 -35.02 25.54 -0.24
CA LEU A 65 -35.42 24.81 -1.44
C LEU A 65 -34.19 24.25 -2.19
N GLU A 66 -33.10 24.99 -2.29
CA GLU A 66 -31.85 24.52 -2.91
C GLU A 66 -31.25 23.33 -2.14
N GLN A 67 -31.32 23.36 -0.80
CA GLN A 67 -30.88 22.23 0.01
C GLN A 67 -31.81 21.03 -0.06
N ALA A 68 -33.12 21.27 -0.10
CA ALA A 68 -34.09 20.21 -0.31
C ALA A 68 -33.88 19.54 -1.68
N LYS A 69 -33.54 20.31 -2.72
CA LYS A 69 -33.16 19.79 -4.03
C LYS A 69 -31.91 18.91 -3.96
N LYS A 70 -30.81 19.42 -3.39
CA LYS A 70 -29.57 18.65 -3.20
C LYS A 70 -29.78 17.38 -2.38
N GLY A 71 -30.62 17.43 -1.35
CA GLY A 71 -30.96 16.27 -0.51
C GLY A 71 -31.82 15.24 -1.24
N SER A 72 -32.82 15.71 -1.99
CA SER A 72 -33.70 14.90 -2.84
C SER A 72 -32.91 14.15 -3.91
N GLU A 73 -32.05 14.84 -4.65
CA GLU A 73 -31.22 14.27 -5.72
C GLU A 73 -30.27 13.19 -5.17
N LYS A 74 -29.64 13.43 -4.01
CA LYS A 74 -28.74 12.46 -3.36
C LYS A 74 -29.44 11.21 -2.85
N THR A 75 -30.70 11.31 -2.43
CA THR A 75 -31.42 10.21 -1.77
C THR A 75 -32.52 9.59 -2.62
N LYS A 76 -32.76 10.13 -3.83
CA LYS A 76 -33.89 9.77 -4.71
C LYS A 76 -35.24 9.78 -3.99
N THR A 77 -35.46 10.75 -3.10
CA THR A 77 -36.74 10.92 -2.36
C THR A 77 -37.31 12.32 -2.55
N SER A 78 -38.63 12.47 -2.44
CA SER A 78 -39.35 13.75 -2.67
C SER A 78 -38.72 14.95 -1.93
N PRO A 79 -38.48 16.09 -2.61
CA PRO A 79 -38.01 17.33 -1.98
C PRO A 79 -38.94 17.83 -0.87
N LEU A 80 -40.25 17.57 -0.96
CA LEU A 80 -41.25 17.97 0.04
C LEU A 80 -40.91 17.42 1.43
N ASN A 81 -40.36 16.21 1.51
CA ASN A 81 -39.96 15.59 2.77
C ASN A 81 -38.80 16.34 3.44
N PHE A 82 -37.86 16.85 2.65
CA PHE A 82 -36.75 17.67 3.16
C PHE A 82 -37.23 19.05 3.60
N VAL A 83 -38.12 19.68 2.84
CA VAL A 83 -38.72 20.97 3.20
C VAL A 83 -39.46 20.87 4.54
N ARG A 84 -40.29 19.83 4.74
CA ARG A 84 -40.99 19.59 6.02
C ARG A 84 -40.02 19.43 7.18
N LYS A 85 -39.00 18.58 7.05
CA LYS A 85 -37.99 18.37 8.10
C LYS A 85 -37.27 19.66 8.48
N PHE A 86 -36.99 20.51 7.49
CA PHE A 86 -36.30 21.78 7.73
C PHE A 86 -37.19 22.77 8.51
N LEU A 87 -38.45 22.91 8.12
CA LEU A 87 -39.39 23.80 8.79
C LEU A 87 -39.67 23.35 10.23
N ASP A 88 -39.77 22.04 10.47
CA ASP A 88 -39.93 21.49 11.82
C ASP A 88 -38.71 21.74 12.71
N PHE A 89 -37.51 21.65 12.14
CA PHE A 89 -36.27 22.00 12.83
C PHE A 89 -36.27 23.48 13.25
N GLN A 90 -36.65 24.39 12.34
CA GLN A 90 -36.75 25.83 12.63
C GLN A 90 -37.81 26.14 13.70
N LYS A 91 -38.98 25.49 13.65
CA LYS A 91 -40.02 25.62 14.69
C LYS A 91 -39.51 25.20 16.08
N LYS A 92 -38.72 24.12 16.17
CA LYS A 92 -38.13 23.65 17.44
C LYS A 92 -37.11 24.63 18.00
N GLN A 93 -36.26 25.21 17.15
CA GLN A 93 -35.29 26.23 17.56
C GLN A 93 -35.97 27.51 18.11
N MET A 94 -37.07 27.93 17.47
CA MET A 94 -37.84 29.10 17.93
C MET A 94 -38.54 28.87 19.27
N LYS A 95 -39.10 27.66 19.52
CA LYS A 95 -39.69 27.32 20.83
C LYS A 95 -38.65 27.32 21.95
N GLN A 96 -37.44 26.81 21.70
CA GLN A 96 -36.34 26.85 22.68
C GLN A 96 -35.89 28.29 23.00
N LYS A 97 -35.98 29.22 22.04
CA LYS A 97 -35.70 30.65 22.30
C LYS A 97 -36.85 31.38 23.03
N LEU A 98 -38.10 30.95 22.86
CA LEU A 98 -39.28 31.55 23.50
C LEU A 98 -39.39 31.20 25.00
N ASP A 99 -38.91 30.03 25.42
CA ASP A 99 -38.86 29.64 26.85
C ASP A 99 -37.89 30.50 27.67
N ILE A 100 -36.91 31.13 27.02
CA ILE A 100 -35.93 32.04 27.66
C ILE A 100 -36.51 33.45 27.86
N GLN A 101 -37.51 33.86 27.07
CA GLN A 101 -38.11 35.21 27.14
C GLN A 101 -39.33 35.32 28.08
N LYS A 102 -39.83 34.22 28.64
CA LYS A 102 -41.09 34.21 29.43
C LYS A 102 -40.97 34.55 30.91
N PHE A 103 -39.79 34.91 31.44
CA PHE A 103 -39.64 35.36 32.83
C PHE A 103 -38.93 36.71 32.95
N PRO A 104 -39.67 37.84 32.90
CA PRO A 104 -39.12 39.16 33.13
C PRO A 104 -39.85 39.87 34.27
N THR A 105 -39.57 39.56 35.55
CA THR A 105 -39.79 40.51 36.66
C THR A 105 -39.23 39.99 37.98
N LEU A 106 -38.20 40.66 38.50
CA LEU A 106 -38.17 41.33 39.82
C LEU A 106 -36.71 41.68 40.17
N SER A 107 -36.42 42.98 40.08
CA SER A 107 -35.21 43.59 40.59
C SER A 107 -35.22 43.66 42.12
N ALA A 108 -34.05 43.95 42.68
CA ALA A 108 -33.82 44.41 44.05
C ALA A 108 -34.01 43.39 45.19
N LYS A 109 -33.19 42.32 45.19
CA LYS A 109 -32.66 41.65 46.40
C LYS A 109 -31.39 40.82 46.09
N ALA A 110 -30.63 41.28 45.10
CA ALA A 110 -29.44 40.61 44.60
C ALA A 110 -28.19 41.20 45.23
N GLN A 111 -27.78 40.72 46.41
CA GLN A 111 -26.35 40.78 46.75
C GLN A 111 -25.86 39.67 47.71
N ASP A 112 -26.69 39.07 48.55
CA ASP A 112 -26.17 38.09 49.53
C ASP A 112 -26.27 36.61 49.12
N ASN A 113 -27.24 36.21 48.29
CA ASN A 113 -27.39 34.80 47.86
C ASN A 113 -26.48 34.39 46.67
N LYS A 114 -25.58 35.28 46.21
CA LYS A 114 -24.76 35.05 45.00
C LYS A 114 -23.54 34.14 45.24
N LYS A 115 -23.10 33.97 46.50
CA LYS A 115 -21.94 33.11 46.82
C LYS A 115 -22.31 31.64 46.95
N GLU A 116 -23.51 31.31 47.46
CA GLU A 116 -23.89 29.91 47.71
C GLU A 116 -24.37 29.18 46.45
N ASN A 117 -25.08 29.87 45.54
CA ASN A 117 -25.50 29.29 44.26
C ASN A 117 -24.36 29.20 43.22
N GLN A 118 -23.34 30.08 43.27
CA GLN A 118 -22.17 29.95 42.38
C GLN A 118 -21.29 28.74 42.72
N VAL A 119 -21.26 28.30 43.99
CA VAL A 119 -20.53 27.08 44.37
C VAL A 119 -21.29 25.84 43.90
N LYS A 120 -22.62 25.78 44.06
CA LYS A 120 -23.45 24.67 43.57
C LYS A 120 -23.55 24.59 42.04
N GLU A 121 -23.58 25.72 41.33
CA GLU A 121 -23.51 25.73 39.86
C GLU A 121 -22.12 25.36 39.33
N LYS A 122 -21.04 25.78 39.99
CA LYS A 122 -19.68 25.34 39.63
C LYS A 122 -19.47 23.85 39.93
N GLU A 123 -19.98 23.33 41.05
CA GLU A 123 -19.94 21.89 41.35
C GLU A 123 -20.77 21.08 40.35
N ASN A 124 -21.95 21.56 39.95
CA ASN A 124 -22.75 20.89 38.93
C ASN A 124 -22.13 20.98 37.53
N GLN A 125 -21.52 22.12 37.15
CA GLN A 125 -20.76 22.25 35.89
C GLN A 125 -19.47 21.43 35.90
N VAL A 126 -18.79 21.29 37.04
CA VAL A 126 -17.63 20.39 37.19
C VAL A 126 -18.07 18.93 37.13
N LYS A 127 -19.18 18.54 37.76
CA LYS A 127 -19.77 17.20 37.62
C LYS A 127 -20.28 16.91 36.21
N GLU A 128 -20.84 17.89 35.50
CA GLU A 128 -21.25 17.75 34.10
C GLU A 128 -20.06 17.67 33.15
N LYS A 129 -19.00 18.48 33.37
CA LYS A 129 -17.74 18.39 32.61
C LYS A 129 -17.01 17.09 32.91
N GLU A 130 -16.95 16.63 34.16
CA GLU A 130 -16.43 15.31 34.54
C GLU A 130 -17.26 14.18 33.93
N ASN A 131 -18.60 14.30 33.90
CA ASN A 131 -19.46 13.32 33.24
C ASN A 131 -19.35 13.38 31.71
N GLN A 132 -19.08 14.53 31.09
CA GLN A 132 -18.80 14.64 29.66
C GLN A 132 -17.40 14.12 29.30
N VAL A 133 -16.40 14.35 30.15
CA VAL A 133 -15.04 13.78 30.01
C VAL A 133 -15.05 12.27 30.26
N LYS A 134 -15.81 11.79 31.25
CA LYS A 134 -16.08 10.36 31.45
C LYS A 134 -16.82 9.77 30.25
N ARG A 135 -17.87 10.42 29.72
CA ARG A 135 -18.60 9.96 28.51
C ARG A 135 -17.71 9.95 27.25
N LYS A 136 -16.75 10.87 27.10
CA LYS A 136 -15.76 10.86 26.00
C LYS A 136 -14.67 9.80 26.18
N LYS A 137 -14.17 9.56 27.40
CA LYS A 137 -13.29 8.41 27.72
C LYS A 137 -13.99 7.07 27.52
N ILE A 138 -15.29 7.00 27.82
CA ILE A 138 -16.14 5.81 27.61
C ILE A 138 -16.27 5.49 26.11
N ASN A 139 -16.46 6.49 25.24
CA ASN A 139 -16.65 6.27 23.80
C ASN A 139 -15.40 5.67 23.08
N ILE A 140 -14.19 5.99 23.53
CA ILE A 140 -12.94 5.49 22.92
C ILE A 140 -12.58 4.09 23.45
N ASN A 141 -12.74 3.85 24.76
CA ASN A 141 -12.62 2.49 25.31
C ASN A 141 -13.68 1.57 24.73
N GLU A 142 -14.90 2.07 24.50
CA GLU A 142 -15.95 1.34 23.78
C GLU A 142 -15.52 0.98 22.36
N ARG A 143 -14.91 1.91 21.60
CA ARG A 143 -14.42 1.63 20.24
C ARG A 143 -13.32 0.58 20.21
N LEU A 144 -12.31 0.68 21.07
CA LEU A 144 -11.24 -0.33 21.15
C LEU A 144 -11.80 -1.68 21.62
N THR A 145 -12.67 -1.69 22.62
CA THR A 145 -13.36 -2.89 23.10
C THR A 145 -14.21 -3.51 22.00
N GLN A 146 -14.87 -2.67 21.18
CA GLN A 146 -15.68 -3.11 20.06
C GLN A 146 -14.83 -3.65 18.91
N GLN A 147 -13.66 -3.07 18.63
CA GLN A 147 -12.71 -3.62 17.67
C GLN A 147 -12.16 -4.97 18.13
N ILE A 148 -11.74 -5.08 19.40
CA ILE A 148 -11.31 -6.36 19.99
C ILE A 148 -12.42 -7.40 19.87
N LYS A 149 -13.67 -7.02 20.18
CA LYS A 149 -14.84 -7.91 20.06
C LYS A 149 -15.09 -8.32 18.61
N GLN A 150 -15.06 -7.39 17.67
CA GLN A 150 -15.21 -7.67 16.23
C GLN A 150 -14.15 -8.64 15.73
N THR A 151 -12.89 -8.49 16.16
CA THR A 151 -11.81 -9.41 15.80
C THR A 151 -12.05 -10.81 16.35
N LYS A 152 -12.48 -10.92 17.61
CA LYS A 152 -12.85 -12.22 18.20
C LYS A 152 -14.02 -12.87 17.47
N GLU A 153 -15.05 -12.09 17.12
CA GLU A 153 -16.21 -12.59 16.38
C GLU A 153 -15.85 -13.02 14.95
N ALA A 154 -15.06 -12.22 14.24
CA ALA A 154 -14.58 -12.55 12.90
C ALA A 154 -13.67 -13.79 12.92
N TYR A 155 -12.81 -13.90 13.94
CA TYR A 155 -12.00 -15.09 14.17
C TYR A 155 -12.86 -16.34 14.32
N GLN A 156 -13.90 -16.31 15.17
CA GLN A 156 -14.77 -17.47 15.38
C GLN A 156 -15.51 -17.94 14.13
N LYS A 157 -15.75 -17.03 13.17
CA LYS A 157 -16.38 -17.32 11.87
C LYS A 157 -15.42 -17.94 10.86
N LEU A 158 -14.12 -17.95 11.11
CA LEU A 158 -13.16 -18.63 10.25
C LEU A 158 -13.41 -20.14 10.24
N ASN A 159 -13.05 -20.75 9.11
CA ASN A 159 -13.03 -22.20 8.95
C ASN A 159 -12.24 -22.84 10.12
N PRO A 160 -12.78 -23.86 10.81
CA PRO A 160 -12.09 -24.56 11.89
C PRO A 160 -10.65 -24.99 11.56
N THR A 161 -10.36 -25.38 10.32
CA THR A 161 -9.00 -25.77 9.90
C THR A 161 -7.99 -24.63 9.99
N LEU A 162 -8.44 -23.37 9.84
CA LEU A 162 -7.60 -22.18 9.98
C LEU A 162 -7.37 -21.79 11.44
N ARG A 163 -8.20 -22.27 12.36
CA ARG A 163 -8.14 -21.95 13.80
C ARG A 163 -7.43 -23.00 14.65
N GLN A 164 -7.35 -24.23 14.18
CA GLN A 164 -6.70 -25.33 14.90
C GLN A 164 -5.19 -25.19 14.80
N HIS A 165 -4.52 -25.03 15.95
CA HIS A 165 -3.07 -24.94 16.07
C HIS A 165 -2.59 -25.87 17.19
N THR A 166 -1.40 -26.44 17.03
CA THR A 166 -0.78 -27.28 18.05
C THR A 166 -0.24 -26.45 19.21
N SER A 167 -0.09 -27.06 20.39
CA SER A 167 0.50 -26.40 21.56
C SER A 167 1.93 -25.90 21.27
N ASP A 168 2.69 -26.62 20.46
CA ASP A 168 4.07 -26.25 20.11
C ASP A 168 4.13 -25.04 19.18
N GLU A 169 3.28 -25.00 18.14
CA GLU A 169 3.13 -23.82 17.27
C GLU A 169 2.74 -22.59 18.09
N LEU A 170 1.82 -22.75 19.04
CA LEU A 170 1.35 -21.66 19.90
C LEU A 170 2.43 -21.16 20.84
N ASN A 171 3.12 -22.05 21.55
CA ASN A 171 4.18 -21.70 22.49
C ASN A 171 5.38 -21.06 21.76
N SER A 172 5.74 -21.60 20.60
CA SER A 172 6.75 -21.02 19.73
C SER A 172 6.34 -19.59 19.32
N LYS A 173 5.10 -19.39 18.85
CA LYS A 173 4.63 -18.07 18.45
C LYS A 173 4.57 -17.07 19.61
N VAL A 174 4.12 -17.48 20.80
CA VAL A 174 4.10 -16.63 21.99
C VAL A 174 5.52 -16.20 22.37
N SER A 175 6.51 -17.10 22.27
CA SER A 175 7.91 -16.78 22.58
C SER A 175 8.47 -15.66 21.68
N THR A 176 8.03 -15.58 20.43
CA THR A 176 8.43 -14.53 19.47
C THR A 176 7.85 -13.14 19.74
N LEU A 177 6.86 -12.99 20.63
CA LEU A 177 6.27 -11.68 20.94
C LEU A 177 7.22 -10.81 21.78
N SER A 178 7.49 -9.59 21.33
CA SER A 178 8.36 -8.64 22.03
C SER A 178 7.79 -8.20 23.39
N PRO A 179 8.63 -7.76 24.34
CA PRO A 179 8.17 -7.26 25.64
C PRO A 179 7.17 -6.11 25.53
N VAL A 180 7.35 -5.23 24.55
CA VAL A 180 6.46 -4.08 24.26
C VAL A 180 5.08 -4.56 23.83
N VAL A 181 5.02 -5.52 22.90
CA VAL A 181 3.75 -6.10 22.43
C VAL A 181 3.04 -6.82 23.56
N ARG A 182 3.77 -7.60 24.38
CA ARG A 182 3.18 -8.27 25.56
C ARG A 182 2.60 -7.27 26.55
N ALA A 183 3.28 -6.14 26.79
CA ALA A 183 2.78 -5.08 27.66
C ALA A 183 1.50 -4.43 27.09
N LYS A 184 1.47 -4.13 25.78
CA LYS A 184 0.29 -3.58 25.08
C LYS A 184 -0.91 -4.54 25.12
N LEU A 185 -0.70 -5.85 24.94
CA LEU A 185 -1.74 -6.87 25.05
C LEU A 185 -2.28 -6.98 26.49
N LYS A 186 -1.38 -7.05 27.48
CA LYS A 186 -1.76 -7.14 28.90
C LYS A 186 -2.55 -5.92 29.36
N LYS A 187 -2.16 -4.71 28.94
CA LYS A 187 -2.87 -3.45 29.23
C LYS A 187 -4.32 -3.45 28.74
N ASN A 188 -4.62 -4.22 27.69
CA ASN A 188 -5.92 -4.27 27.03
C ASN A 188 -6.66 -5.59 27.23
N ASN A 189 -6.28 -6.39 28.24
CA ASN A 189 -6.90 -7.67 28.59
C ASN A 189 -6.94 -8.71 27.45
N ILE A 190 -5.91 -8.75 26.61
CA ILE A 190 -5.73 -9.78 25.57
C ILE A 190 -4.62 -10.72 26.02
N ALA A 191 -4.91 -12.03 26.05
CA ALA A 191 -3.90 -13.01 26.40
C ALA A 191 -2.86 -13.14 25.26
N PRO A 192 -1.56 -13.24 25.55
CA PRO A 192 -0.54 -13.45 24.51
C PRO A 192 -0.81 -14.68 23.63
N ALA A 193 -1.33 -15.76 24.23
CA ALA A 193 -1.74 -16.97 23.52
C ALA A 193 -2.96 -16.74 22.60
N GLU A 194 -3.90 -15.89 23.00
CA GLU A 194 -5.05 -15.52 22.14
C GLU A 194 -4.57 -14.76 20.91
N TYR A 195 -3.67 -13.79 21.10
CA TYR A 195 -3.07 -13.05 19.99
C TYR A 195 -2.23 -13.96 19.07
N ALA A 196 -1.44 -14.88 19.64
CA ALA A 196 -0.68 -15.85 18.86
C ALA A 196 -1.57 -16.75 17.97
N ASN A 197 -2.76 -17.14 18.44
CA ASN A 197 -3.74 -17.86 17.62
C ASN A 197 -4.21 -17.02 16.42
N PHE A 198 -4.43 -15.71 16.60
CA PHE A 198 -4.78 -14.83 15.49
C PHE A 198 -3.65 -14.74 14.46
N LEU A 199 -2.40 -14.64 14.92
CA LEU A 199 -1.22 -14.60 14.06
C LEU A 199 -1.07 -15.87 13.21
N LEU A 200 -1.17 -17.04 13.84
CA LEU A 200 -1.07 -18.33 13.15
C LEU A 200 -2.21 -18.52 12.13
N SER A 201 -3.40 -18.01 12.44
CA SER A 201 -4.55 -18.09 11.53
C SER A 201 -4.42 -17.13 10.35
N ARG A 202 -3.88 -15.92 10.57
CA ARG A 202 -3.45 -15.00 9.50
C ARG A 202 -2.45 -15.67 8.57
N GLU A 203 -1.49 -16.42 9.11
CA GLU A 203 -0.48 -17.15 8.35
C GLU A 203 -1.06 -18.31 7.54
N LYS A 204 -2.06 -19.03 8.08
CA LYS A 204 -2.75 -20.12 7.36
C LYS A 204 -3.66 -19.63 6.22
N ILE A 205 -4.17 -18.40 6.29
CA ILE A 205 -5.04 -17.83 5.25
C ILE A 205 -4.27 -17.62 3.93
N ARG A 206 -2.95 -17.37 3.95
CA ARG A 206 -2.02 -17.31 2.79
C ARG A 206 -2.53 -16.57 1.53
N GLY A 207 -3.47 -15.62 1.64
CA GLY A 207 -4.03 -14.91 0.48
C GLY A 207 -5.35 -15.45 -0.07
N ASP A 208 -6.01 -16.44 0.57
CA ASP A 208 -7.42 -16.79 0.29
C ASP A 208 -8.38 -15.69 0.78
N THR A 209 -8.22 -14.47 0.25
CA THR A 209 -9.05 -13.29 0.54
C THR A 209 -10.36 -13.30 -0.24
N LYS A 210 -10.52 -14.24 -1.19
CA LYS A 210 -11.74 -14.42 -1.98
C LYS A 210 -12.96 -14.78 -1.13
N LYS A 211 -12.75 -15.26 0.10
CA LYS A 211 -13.82 -15.54 1.07
C LYS A 211 -14.09 -14.33 1.96
N PRO A 212 -15.35 -13.85 2.03
CA PRO A 212 -15.72 -12.69 2.85
C PRO A 212 -15.32 -12.82 4.33
N GLU A 213 -15.33 -14.03 4.88
CA GLU A 213 -14.98 -14.30 6.27
C GLU A 213 -13.48 -14.10 6.54
N ASN A 214 -12.63 -14.52 5.58
CA ASN A 214 -11.18 -14.36 5.67
C ASN A 214 -10.80 -12.88 5.57
N GLU A 215 -11.38 -12.15 4.61
CA GLU A 215 -11.16 -10.70 4.48
C GLU A 215 -11.63 -9.95 5.73
N THR A 216 -12.83 -10.28 6.24
CA THR A 216 -13.39 -9.66 7.45
C THR A 216 -12.51 -9.89 8.66
N PHE A 217 -12.01 -11.11 8.86
CA PHE A 217 -11.08 -11.42 9.94
C PHE A 217 -9.78 -10.64 9.80
N LEU A 218 -9.11 -10.68 8.64
CA LEU A 218 -7.85 -9.97 8.43
C LEU A 218 -8.00 -8.46 8.66
N LYS A 219 -9.08 -7.86 8.14
CA LYS A 219 -9.39 -6.44 8.35
C LYS A 219 -9.65 -6.10 9.82
N SER A 220 -10.40 -6.94 10.53
CA SER A 220 -10.66 -6.75 11.96
C SER A 220 -9.40 -6.90 12.81
N LEU A 221 -8.56 -7.91 12.52
CA LEU A 221 -7.28 -8.14 13.21
C LEU A 221 -6.35 -6.94 13.05
N LYS A 222 -6.18 -6.46 11.81
CA LYS A 222 -5.42 -5.25 11.50
C LYS A 222 -5.93 -4.03 12.26
N ASN A 223 -7.25 -3.81 12.29
CA ASN A 223 -7.86 -2.71 13.04
C ASN A 223 -7.60 -2.79 14.55
N MET A 224 -7.63 -4.01 15.11
CA MET A 224 -7.34 -4.24 16.52
C MET A 224 -5.86 -4.00 16.82
N GLU A 225 -4.94 -4.58 16.05
CA GLU A 225 -3.48 -4.38 16.19
C GLU A 225 -3.12 -2.89 16.15
N ARG A 226 -3.64 -2.14 15.15
CA ARG A 226 -3.50 -0.68 15.07
C ARG A 226 -3.99 0.04 16.31
N SER A 227 -5.18 -0.30 16.78
CA SER A 227 -5.81 0.40 17.92
C SER A 227 -5.11 0.10 19.26
N LEU A 228 -4.39 -1.02 19.33
CA LEU A 228 -3.50 -1.38 20.44
C LEU A 228 -2.11 -0.72 20.32
N GLY A 229 -1.82 -0.04 19.22
CA GLY A 229 -0.47 0.42 18.87
C GLY A 229 0.50 -0.74 18.70
N ILE A 230 0.02 -1.95 18.42
CA ILE A 230 0.89 -3.08 18.12
C ILE A 230 1.32 -2.89 16.67
N GLU A 231 2.55 -2.42 16.51
CA GLU A 231 3.20 -2.44 15.20
C GLU A 231 3.12 -3.86 14.67
N GLU A 232 2.64 -3.96 13.46
CA GLU A 232 2.51 -5.22 12.75
C GLU A 232 3.96 -5.68 12.43
N GLN A 233 4.59 -6.41 13.36
CA GLN A 233 6.00 -6.76 13.27
C GLN A 233 6.19 -7.99 12.38
N THR A 234 7.07 -7.86 11.38
CA THR A 234 7.69 -9.04 10.73
C THR A 234 8.96 -9.42 11.48
N GLN A 235 9.45 -10.64 11.30
CA GLN A 235 10.67 -11.15 11.95
C GLN A 235 11.94 -10.28 11.70
N GLY A 236 11.90 -9.35 10.74
CA GLY A 236 12.99 -8.40 10.47
C GLY A 236 12.79 -6.98 11.02
N GLY A 237 11.79 -6.73 11.86
CA GLY A 237 11.55 -5.39 12.44
C GLY A 237 10.91 -4.37 11.49
N TYR A 238 10.13 -4.84 10.52
CA TYR A 238 9.37 -4.01 9.59
C TYR A 238 7.97 -3.71 10.11
N PRO A 239 7.40 -2.54 9.77
CA PRO A 239 5.98 -2.31 9.92
C PRO A 239 5.24 -3.00 8.75
N LEU A 240 4.20 -3.80 9.02
CA LEU A 240 3.24 -4.18 7.96
C LEU A 240 2.16 -3.08 7.72
N SER A 241 2.25 -1.95 8.43
CA SER A 241 1.37 -0.81 8.28
C SER A 241 2.07 0.36 7.58
N TYR A 242 1.27 1.32 7.10
CA TYR A 242 1.67 2.53 6.38
C TYR A 242 2.36 3.54 7.34
N GLU A 243 2.86 3.06 8.49
CA GLU A 243 3.43 3.87 9.56
C GLU A 243 4.82 4.37 9.21
N PRO A 244 4.99 5.69 9.06
CA PRO A 244 6.28 6.32 8.87
C PRO A 244 7.19 6.02 10.06
N LYS A 245 8.41 5.54 9.82
CA LYS A 245 9.40 5.47 10.90
C LYS A 245 10.01 6.86 11.10
N ALA A 246 9.94 7.40 12.32
CA ALA A 246 10.68 8.61 12.70
C ALA A 246 12.18 8.50 12.37
N LYS A 247 12.72 7.28 12.42
CA LYS A 247 14.11 6.97 12.05
C LYS A 247 14.44 7.14 10.57
N VAL A 248 13.47 7.37 9.68
CA VAL A 248 13.75 7.46 8.24
C VAL A 248 14.62 8.67 7.92
N PHE A 249 14.35 9.84 8.50
CA PHE A 249 15.23 11.00 8.33
C PHE A 249 16.54 10.85 9.11
N ASP A 250 16.53 10.18 10.26
CA ASP A 250 17.76 9.87 10.99
C ASP A 250 18.69 8.92 10.19
N GLN A 251 18.12 8.01 9.40
CA GLN A 251 18.83 7.05 8.56
C GLN A 251 19.13 7.60 7.16
N ASN A 252 18.45 8.66 6.73
CA ASN A 252 18.52 9.23 5.38
C ASN A 252 18.57 10.76 5.42
N PRO A 253 19.74 11.34 5.76
CA PRO A 253 19.90 12.79 5.85
C PRO A 253 19.58 13.51 4.53
N ASP A 254 19.90 12.90 3.37
CA ASP A 254 19.61 13.48 2.05
C ASP A 254 18.10 13.60 1.79
N LEU A 255 17.31 12.62 2.23
CA LEU A 255 15.84 12.69 2.15
C LEU A 255 15.28 13.76 3.09
N ALA A 256 15.88 13.92 4.26
CA ALA A 256 15.50 14.97 5.20
C ALA A 256 15.81 16.36 4.63
N GLU A 257 16.97 16.53 3.99
CA GLU A 257 17.36 17.77 3.34
C GLU A 257 16.46 18.11 2.14
N PHE A 258 16.15 17.12 1.30
CA PHE A 258 15.17 17.27 0.22
C PHE A 258 13.82 17.76 0.76
N ALA A 259 13.25 17.06 1.75
CA ALA A 259 11.94 17.42 2.30
C ALA A 259 11.91 18.75 3.04
N LYS A 260 13.06 19.20 3.57
CA LYS A 260 13.21 20.52 4.17
C LYS A 260 13.13 21.64 3.13
N ASN A 261 13.71 21.41 1.95
CA ASN A 261 13.86 22.45 0.92
C ASN A 261 12.72 22.47 -0.12
N ASP A 262 11.94 21.39 -0.22
CA ASP A 262 10.85 21.28 -1.19
C ASP A 262 9.57 22.05 -0.74
N GLN A 263 9.12 22.98 -1.58
CA GLN A 263 7.96 23.86 -1.34
C GLN A 263 6.61 23.13 -1.36
N THR A 264 6.54 21.90 -1.86
CA THR A 264 5.31 21.11 -1.84
C THR A 264 4.88 20.74 -0.41
N PHE A 265 5.81 20.77 0.55
CA PHE A 265 5.54 20.53 1.96
C PHE A 265 5.12 21.76 2.77
N SER A 266 5.13 22.97 2.19
CA SER A 266 4.90 24.23 2.94
C SER A 266 3.54 24.27 3.67
N ARG A 267 2.57 23.46 3.23
CA ARG A 267 1.29 23.28 3.93
C ARG A 267 1.44 22.65 5.32
N LEU A 268 2.35 21.69 5.48
CA LEU A 268 2.59 20.99 6.74
C LEU A 268 3.33 21.83 7.78
N GLU A 269 4.02 22.89 7.33
CA GLU A 269 4.74 23.82 8.22
C GLU A 269 3.79 24.76 8.94
N ASN A 270 2.62 25.03 8.36
CA ASN A 270 1.63 25.99 8.85
C ASN A 270 0.43 25.34 9.57
N VAL A 271 0.46 24.04 9.80
CA VAL A 271 -0.61 23.34 10.53
C VAL A 271 -0.64 23.86 11.96
N GLU A 272 -1.74 24.51 12.35
CA GLU A 272 -1.96 24.97 13.73
C GLU A 272 -2.33 23.76 14.61
N ILE A 273 -1.34 23.21 15.31
CA ILE A 273 -1.49 21.93 16.01
C ILE A 273 -1.99 22.11 17.46
N PHE A 274 -1.78 23.28 18.08
CA PHE A 274 -2.08 23.50 19.49
C PHE A 274 -3.33 24.38 19.68
N PRO A 275 -4.37 23.89 20.38
CA PRO A 275 -5.48 24.73 20.78
C PRO A 275 -4.99 25.86 21.70
N LYS A 276 -5.52 27.07 21.51
CA LYS A 276 -5.19 28.21 22.38
C LYS A 276 -5.85 28.08 23.76
N GLY A 277 -5.10 28.41 24.82
CA GLY A 277 -5.63 28.62 26.18
C GLY A 277 -4.85 27.91 27.30
N ASP A 278 -4.88 28.50 28.49
CA ASP A 278 -4.06 28.09 29.65
C ASP A 278 -4.30 26.64 30.10
N GLU A 279 -5.53 26.13 29.96
CA GLU A 279 -5.89 24.74 30.30
C GLU A 279 -5.13 23.73 29.43
N TRP A 280 -4.84 24.09 28.18
CA TRP A 280 -4.10 23.25 27.24
C TRP A 280 -2.61 23.26 27.53
N ASP A 281 -2.07 24.42 27.85
CA ASP A 281 -0.68 24.57 28.20
C ASP A 281 -0.35 23.75 29.46
N GLN A 282 -1.22 23.79 30.47
CA GLN A 282 -1.07 22.95 31.65
C GLN A 282 -1.09 21.46 31.32
N LYS A 283 -1.99 21.03 30.43
CA LYS A 283 -2.12 19.62 30.04
C LYS A 283 -0.91 19.12 29.24
N LEU A 284 -0.37 19.96 28.36
CA LEU A 284 0.87 19.68 27.62
C LEU A 284 2.04 19.52 28.59
N ILE A 285 2.16 20.42 29.57
CA ILE A 285 3.22 20.35 30.58
C ILE A 285 3.06 19.09 31.44
N GLU A 286 1.85 18.78 31.91
CA GLU A 286 1.59 17.59 32.73
C GLU A 286 2.03 16.30 32.01
N LYS A 287 1.66 16.17 30.73
CA LYS A 287 1.93 14.97 29.93
C LYS A 287 3.36 14.91 29.39
N PHE A 288 3.87 16.02 28.86
CA PHE A 288 5.09 16.03 28.03
C PHE A 288 6.19 16.95 28.55
N GLY A 289 5.88 17.83 29.51
CA GLY A 289 6.88 18.68 30.14
C GLY A 289 7.93 17.87 30.89
N ASP A 290 9.17 18.31 30.79
CA ASP A 290 10.25 17.79 31.62
C ASP A 290 10.04 18.17 33.09
N ARG A 291 10.92 17.65 33.97
CA ARG A 291 10.82 17.91 35.40
C ARG A 291 10.96 19.41 35.72
N GLY A 292 11.84 20.12 35.02
CA GLY A 292 12.10 21.55 35.26
C GLY A 292 10.89 22.42 34.91
N LEU A 293 10.27 22.16 33.76
CA LEU A 293 9.07 22.86 33.30
C LEU A 293 7.87 22.57 34.20
N LYS A 294 7.72 21.33 34.68
CA LYS A 294 6.67 20.96 35.66
C LYS A 294 6.83 21.71 36.98
N GLU A 295 8.06 21.81 37.50
CA GLU A 295 8.36 22.55 38.72
C GLU A 295 8.14 24.07 38.54
N LEU A 296 8.53 24.63 37.39
CA LEU A 296 8.28 26.03 37.04
C LEU A 296 6.79 26.34 36.91
N ALA A 297 6.01 25.46 36.27
CA ALA A 297 4.56 25.63 36.12
C ALA A 297 3.84 25.70 37.48
N GLY A 298 4.23 24.86 38.43
CA GLY A 298 3.71 24.90 39.80
C GLY A 298 4.01 26.22 40.52
N LYS A 299 5.23 26.74 40.35
CA LYS A 299 5.64 28.04 40.92
C LYS A 299 4.87 29.19 40.26
N VAL A 300 4.77 29.21 38.93
CA VAL A 300 4.05 30.28 38.20
C VAL A 300 2.55 30.30 38.53
N ALA A 301 1.91 29.14 38.70
CA ALA A 301 0.50 29.10 39.12
C ALA A 301 0.25 29.82 40.47
N SER A 302 1.23 29.76 41.39
CA SER A 302 1.16 30.50 42.66
C SER A 302 1.39 32.02 42.50
N LEU A 303 2.17 32.42 41.49
CA LEU A 303 2.41 33.84 41.15
C LEU A 303 1.21 34.47 40.44
N ASP A 304 0.55 33.74 39.55
CA ASP A 304 -0.71 34.18 38.92
C ASP A 304 -1.80 34.43 39.97
N ALA A 305 -1.84 33.60 41.03
CA ALA A 305 -2.77 33.80 42.14
C ALA A 305 -2.45 35.07 42.94
N LYS A 306 -1.18 35.32 43.26
CA LYS A 306 -0.71 36.58 43.87
C LYS A 306 -1.07 37.81 43.05
N GLN A 307 -0.82 37.75 41.75
CA GLN A 307 -1.08 38.87 40.84
C GLN A 307 -2.58 39.16 40.71
N LYS A 308 -3.43 38.12 40.72
CA LYS A 308 -4.90 38.26 40.79
C LYS A 308 -5.40 38.83 42.12
N GLN A 309 -4.62 38.69 43.20
CA GLN A 309 -4.90 39.31 44.50
C GLN A 309 -4.39 40.76 44.61
N GLY A 310 -3.78 41.30 43.55
CA GLY A 310 -3.32 42.69 43.48
C GLY A 310 -1.92 42.93 44.06
N GLU A 311 -1.17 41.87 44.37
CA GLU A 311 0.21 41.98 44.83
C GLU A 311 1.18 42.29 43.68
N ALA A 312 2.15 43.17 43.94
CA ALA A 312 3.20 43.49 42.99
C ALA A 312 4.23 42.36 42.93
N LEU A 313 4.46 41.82 41.72
CA LEU A 313 5.50 40.83 41.48
C LEU A 313 6.90 41.47 41.52
N SER A 314 7.81 40.83 42.22
CA SER A 314 9.24 41.14 42.22
C SER A 314 9.88 40.88 40.84
N ILE A 315 11.09 41.42 40.64
CA ILE A 315 11.86 41.22 39.39
C ILE A 315 12.09 39.72 39.15
N GLN A 316 12.50 38.98 40.19
CA GLN A 316 12.72 37.53 40.12
C GLN A 316 11.45 36.74 39.79
N GLU A 317 10.28 37.16 40.30
CA GLU A 317 9.00 36.53 39.97
C GLU A 317 8.59 36.78 38.51
N LYS A 318 8.84 37.99 37.98
CA LYS A 318 8.63 38.29 36.55
C LYS A 318 9.59 37.52 35.63
N GLU A 319 10.85 37.37 36.04
CA GLU A 319 11.84 36.54 35.34
C GLU A 319 11.41 35.07 35.31
N MET A 320 10.86 34.53 36.42
CA MET A 320 10.31 33.17 36.46
C MET A 320 9.14 32.97 35.49
N ILE A 321 8.20 33.91 35.42
CA ILE A 321 7.07 33.85 34.46
C ILE A 321 7.61 33.87 33.02
N THR A 322 8.62 34.71 32.76
CA THR A 322 9.26 34.80 31.44
C THR A 322 9.96 33.49 31.06
N ALA A 323 10.72 32.90 31.99
CA ALA A 323 11.39 31.61 31.78
C ALA A 323 10.39 30.47 31.55
N TYR A 324 9.29 30.45 32.29
CA TYR A 324 8.18 29.52 32.08
C TYR A 324 7.59 29.64 30.68
N GLN A 325 7.26 30.86 30.24
CA GLN A 325 6.72 31.09 28.89
C GLN A 325 7.72 30.65 27.80
N GLN A 326 9.00 30.97 27.96
CA GLN A 326 10.04 30.54 27.02
C GLN A 326 10.16 29.01 26.92
N GLN A 327 10.15 28.30 28.06
CA GLN A 327 10.24 26.83 28.04
C GLN A 327 8.97 26.15 27.51
N LEU A 328 7.80 26.71 27.79
CA LEU A 328 6.53 26.24 27.24
C LEU A 328 6.50 26.40 25.71
N GLU A 329 6.90 27.56 25.20
CA GLU A 329 6.99 27.78 23.75
C GLU A 329 8.08 26.92 23.10
N ALA A 330 9.19 26.66 23.80
CA ALA A 330 10.20 25.70 23.35
C ALA A 330 9.65 24.27 23.24
N LEU A 331 8.85 23.81 24.22
CA LEU A 331 8.19 22.51 24.17
C LEU A 331 7.22 22.43 22.97
N LYS A 332 6.37 23.45 22.79
CA LYS A 332 5.44 23.52 21.64
C LYS A 332 6.20 23.51 20.32
N ALA A 333 7.26 24.30 20.18
CA ALA A 333 8.10 24.34 18.99
C ALA A 333 8.79 22.99 18.71
N GLN A 334 9.28 22.32 19.75
CA GLN A 334 9.87 20.99 19.61
C GLN A 334 8.83 19.96 19.13
N MET A 335 7.63 19.97 19.72
CA MET A 335 6.54 19.09 19.31
C MET A 335 6.08 19.38 17.87
N GLN A 336 5.96 20.66 17.49
CA GLN A 336 5.64 21.10 16.13
C GLN A 336 6.68 20.60 15.13
N SER A 337 7.96 20.90 15.39
CA SER A 337 9.06 20.51 14.50
C SER A 337 9.12 18.99 14.30
N ARG A 338 8.96 18.23 15.39
CA ARG A 338 8.90 16.76 15.31
C ARG A 338 7.68 16.28 14.52
N LEU A 339 6.50 16.87 14.71
CA LEU A 339 5.32 16.52 13.94
C LEU A 339 5.55 16.81 12.45
N THR A 340 5.97 18.01 12.10
CA THR A 340 6.18 18.42 10.70
C THR A 340 7.20 17.51 10.02
N ASN A 341 8.35 17.25 10.65
CA ASN A 341 9.35 16.34 10.10
C ASN A 341 8.79 14.92 9.93
N TYR A 342 8.01 14.46 10.90
CA TYR A 342 7.37 13.16 10.82
C TYR A 342 6.41 13.07 9.63
N LEU A 343 5.52 14.06 9.44
CA LEU A 343 4.58 14.09 8.32
C LEU A 343 5.29 14.19 6.96
N LYS A 344 6.34 15.01 6.88
CA LYS A 344 7.19 15.08 5.69
C LYS A 344 7.82 13.71 5.38
N ALA A 345 8.34 13.02 6.40
CA ALA A 345 8.88 11.67 6.26
C ALA A 345 7.82 10.66 5.82
N SER A 346 6.57 10.79 6.27
CA SER A 346 5.45 9.96 5.83
C SER A 346 5.25 10.03 4.33
N ILE A 347 5.19 11.24 3.80
CA ILE A 347 4.89 11.48 2.40
C ILE A 347 6.06 11.04 1.51
N THR A 348 7.31 11.30 1.91
CA THR A 348 8.48 10.84 1.13
C THR A 348 8.58 9.31 1.07
N GLN A 349 7.97 8.59 2.03
CA GLN A 349 7.87 7.13 2.05
C GLN A 349 6.64 6.58 1.30
N ALA A 350 5.75 7.42 0.77
CA ALA A 350 4.55 6.98 0.05
C ALA A 350 4.82 5.93 -1.06
N PRO A 351 5.94 5.98 -1.83
CA PRO A 351 6.27 4.93 -2.80
C PRO A 351 6.50 3.55 -2.17
N VAL A 352 7.16 3.50 -1.01
CA VAL A 352 7.38 2.26 -0.24
C VAL A 352 6.05 1.65 0.16
N VAL A 353 5.17 2.53 0.62
CA VAL A 353 3.83 2.19 1.06
C VAL A 353 2.98 1.65 -0.09
N ALA A 354 3.07 2.26 -1.27
CA ALA A 354 2.40 1.76 -2.46
C ALA A 354 2.90 0.37 -2.86
N LEU A 355 4.22 0.14 -2.85
CA LEU A 355 4.79 -1.18 -3.07
C LEU A 355 4.25 -2.20 -2.08
N MET A 356 4.18 -1.88 -0.78
CA MET A 356 3.61 -2.79 0.23
C MET A 356 2.13 -3.09 0.00
N ARG A 357 1.36 -2.11 -0.51
CA ARG A 357 -0.05 -2.30 -0.82
C ARG A 357 -0.27 -3.22 -2.01
N TYR A 358 0.53 -3.04 -3.06
CA TYR A 358 0.29 -3.67 -4.35
C TYR A 358 1.19 -4.87 -4.63
N LEU A 359 2.26 -5.13 -3.87
CA LEU A 359 3.02 -6.39 -3.96
C LEU A 359 2.53 -7.34 -2.86
N GLY A 360 1.62 -8.23 -3.25
CA GLY A 360 1.11 -9.30 -2.38
C GLY A 360 2.18 -10.36 -2.09
N GLN A 361 2.00 -11.12 -1.00
CA GLN A 361 2.95 -12.17 -0.58
C GLN A 361 3.15 -13.26 -1.63
N GLU A 362 2.11 -13.61 -2.40
CA GLU A 362 2.19 -14.65 -3.45
C GLU A 362 3.20 -14.27 -4.55
N SER A 363 3.15 -13.02 -5.01
CA SER A 363 4.07 -12.44 -6.00
C SER A 363 5.51 -12.23 -5.51
N LEU A 364 5.74 -12.53 -4.23
CA LEU A 364 7.02 -12.40 -3.55
C LEU A 364 7.54 -13.78 -3.11
N GLY A 365 7.01 -14.86 -3.71
CA GLY A 365 7.39 -16.24 -3.38
C GLY A 365 6.95 -16.67 -1.98
N GLY A 366 5.83 -16.13 -1.48
CA GLY A 366 5.34 -16.33 -0.12
C GLY A 366 6.10 -15.54 0.95
N ARG A 367 7.04 -14.66 0.56
CA ARG A 367 7.76 -13.76 1.48
C ARG A 367 7.08 -12.40 1.55
N LYS A 368 7.33 -11.64 2.62
CA LYS A 368 6.83 -10.27 2.75
C LYS A 368 7.78 -9.31 2.03
N LEU A 369 7.26 -8.23 1.44
CA LEU A 369 8.08 -7.21 0.76
C LEU A 369 9.18 -6.67 1.68
N SER A 370 8.86 -6.54 2.96
CA SER A 370 9.80 -6.25 4.03
C SER A 370 11.02 -7.18 4.06
N ASP A 371 10.79 -8.49 3.95
CA ASP A 371 11.87 -9.49 4.04
C ASP A 371 12.79 -9.38 2.82
N LEU A 372 12.25 -8.85 1.71
CA LEU A 372 12.89 -8.68 0.43
C LEU A 372 13.64 -7.34 0.31
N LEU A 373 13.14 -6.27 0.92
CA LEU A 373 13.82 -4.96 0.95
C LEU A 373 14.89 -4.85 2.07
N SER A 374 15.22 -5.97 2.75
CA SER A 374 16.21 -5.99 3.83
C SER A 374 17.65 -5.90 3.38
N HIS A 375 18.38 -4.94 3.94
CA HIS A 375 19.77 -5.14 4.34
C HIS A 375 19.95 -4.72 5.80
N GLN A 376 20.67 -5.52 6.59
CA GLN A 376 20.95 -5.18 8.00
C GLN A 376 21.81 -3.91 8.13
N ASP A 377 22.51 -3.50 7.07
CA ASP A 377 23.58 -2.50 7.15
C ASP A 377 23.42 -1.28 6.20
N LYS A 378 22.32 -1.17 5.43
CA LYS A 378 22.08 -0.04 4.50
C LYS A 378 20.65 0.45 4.52
N PRO A 379 20.39 1.75 4.28
CA PRO A 379 19.03 2.23 4.16
C PRO A 379 18.36 1.61 2.93
N PHE A 380 17.17 1.05 3.12
CA PHE A 380 16.37 0.40 2.07
C PHE A 380 15.88 1.38 0.99
N ALA A 381 15.80 2.65 1.35
CA ALA A 381 15.49 3.77 0.49
C ALA A 381 16.71 4.68 0.41
N THR A 382 17.09 5.12 -0.78
CA THR A 382 18.20 6.06 -0.96
C THR A 382 17.80 7.10 -1.98
N LEU A 383 18.06 8.38 -1.67
CA LEU A 383 17.88 9.45 -2.64
C LEU A 383 19.13 9.53 -3.52
N VAL A 384 18.94 9.46 -4.84
CA VAL A 384 20.01 9.64 -5.81
C VAL A 384 19.65 10.81 -6.72
N GLN A 385 20.63 11.68 -6.99
CA GLN A 385 20.49 12.74 -7.96
C GLN A 385 20.85 12.19 -9.34
N GLU A 386 19.87 12.12 -10.23
CA GLU A 386 20.10 11.68 -11.61
C GLU A 386 19.97 12.86 -12.56
N THR A 387 21.01 13.08 -13.37
CA THR A 387 21.00 14.14 -14.37
C THR A 387 20.17 13.70 -15.56
N THR A 388 19.05 14.37 -15.80
CA THR A 388 18.23 14.11 -17.00
C THR A 388 18.93 14.60 -18.26
N LEU A 389 18.39 14.22 -19.43
CA LEU A 389 18.79 14.74 -20.74
C LEU A 389 18.73 16.28 -20.82
N THR A 390 17.93 16.93 -19.95
CA THR A 390 17.83 18.39 -19.86
C THR A 390 18.95 19.04 -19.02
N GLY A 391 19.85 18.24 -18.44
CA GLY A 391 20.92 18.70 -17.55
C GLY A 391 20.45 19.01 -16.12
N LYS A 392 19.15 18.84 -15.83
CA LYS A 392 18.58 19.04 -14.49
C LYS A 392 18.78 17.78 -13.65
N ALA A 393 19.33 17.95 -12.45
CA ALA A 393 19.40 16.91 -11.43
C ALA A 393 18.00 16.68 -10.83
N GLU A 394 17.53 15.44 -10.88
CA GLU A 394 16.24 15.03 -10.35
C GLU A 394 16.41 14.07 -9.16
N PRO A 395 15.61 14.25 -8.09
CA PRO A 395 15.67 13.43 -6.89
C PRO A 395 14.95 12.10 -7.11
N ILE A 396 15.70 11.06 -7.43
CA ILE A 396 15.20 9.70 -7.62
C ILE A 396 15.30 8.93 -6.30
N LEU A 397 14.15 8.56 -5.75
CA LEU A 397 14.07 7.62 -4.65
C LEU A 397 14.32 6.20 -5.18
N GLN A 398 15.40 5.57 -4.76
CA GLN A 398 15.74 4.19 -5.07
C GLN A 398 15.37 3.29 -3.88
N LEU A 399 14.52 2.31 -4.12
CA LEU A 399 14.11 1.30 -3.13
C LEU A 399 14.74 -0.03 -3.51
N LYS A 400 15.77 -0.45 -2.77
CA LYS A 400 16.59 -1.61 -3.11
C LYS A 400 16.28 -2.79 -2.20
N GLY A 401 16.24 -3.97 -2.79
CA GLY A 401 16.08 -5.23 -2.08
C GLY A 401 16.70 -6.41 -2.80
N MET A 402 16.56 -7.60 -2.20
CA MET A 402 16.92 -8.88 -2.78
C MET A 402 15.79 -9.91 -2.58
N ILE A 403 15.49 -10.67 -3.62
CA ILE A 403 14.57 -11.81 -3.59
C ILE A 403 15.34 -13.07 -3.95
N GLU A 404 15.44 -14.01 -3.01
CA GLU A 404 16.20 -15.26 -3.19
C GLU A 404 17.65 -15.03 -3.66
N GLY A 405 18.28 -13.94 -3.19
CA GLY A 405 19.64 -13.56 -3.58
C GLY A 405 19.74 -12.78 -4.90
N LYS A 406 18.62 -12.46 -5.55
CA LYS A 406 18.55 -11.65 -6.79
C LYS A 406 18.18 -10.20 -6.46
N PRO A 407 18.93 -9.19 -6.92
CA PRO A 407 18.59 -7.80 -6.66
C PRO A 407 17.29 -7.37 -7.33
N LEU A 408 16.57 -6.47 -6.66
CA LEU A 408 15.40 -5.79 -7.20
C LEU A 408 15.44 -4.32 -6.75
N THR A 409 15.36 -3.40 -7.71
CA THR A 409 15.29 -1.96 -7.43
C THR A 409 14.02 -1.36 -8.01
N PHE A 410 13.34 -0.55 -7.19
CA PHE A 410 12.28 0.34 -7.65
C PHE A 410 12.76 1.79 -7.60
N TYR A 411 12.27 2.60 -8.54
CA TYR A 411 12.64 4.00 -8.69
C TYR A 411 11.38 4.85 -8.68
N TYR A 412 11.45 6.00 -8.01
CA TYR A 412 10.38 6.99 -8.04
C TYR A 412 10.96 8.40 -8.03
N ASN A 413 10.58 9.23 -9.00
CA ASN A 413 10.99 10.62 -9.04
C ASN A 413 10.13 11.47 -8.11
N LEU A 414 10.73 11.98 -7.03
CA LEU A 414 9.99 12.76 -6.03
C LEU A 414 9.62 14.17 -6.51
N ALA A 415 10.28 14.69 -7.55
CA ALA A 415 10.05 16.04 -8.07
C ALA A 415 9.06 16.09 -9.24
N ASP A 416 8.78 14.95 -9.88
CA ASP A 416 7.85 14.89 -11.01
C ASP A 416 6.46 14.45 -10.54
N PRO A 417 5.44 15.33 -10.59
CA PRO A 417 4.07 14.99 -10.18
C PRO A 417 3.39 13.98 -11.12
N THR A 418 3.98 13.71 -12.29
CA THR A 418 3.52 12.71 -13.25
C THR A 418 4.37 11.46 -13.23
N ALA A 419 5.33 11.36 -12.30
CA ALA A 419 6.20 10.21 -12.15
C ALA A 419 5.38 8.94 -11.97
N SER A 420 5.75 7.92 -12.73
CA SER A 420 5.32 6.56 -12.44
C SER A 420 6.40 5.87 -11.64
N LEU A 421 5.99 4.94 -10.78
CA LEU A 421 6.93 4.00 -10.18
C LEU A 421 7.58 3.19 -11.32
N GLU A 422 8.90 3.05 -11.25
CA GLU A 422 9.68 2.27 -12.21
C GLU A 422 10.38 1.12 -11.49
N CYS A 423 10.76 0.08 -12.22
CA CYS A 423 11.67 -0.95 -11.73
C CYS A 423 12.78 -1.21 -12.73
N ASP A 424 13.86 -1.87 -12.30
CA ASP A 424 14.86 -2.42 -13.21
C ASP A 424 14.17 -3.28 -14.30
N ASP A 425 14.67 -3.25 -15.53
CA ASP A 425 14.26 -4.13 -16.63
C ASP A 425 15.47 -4.94 -17.09
N ASN A 426 15.59 -6.17 -16.60
CA ASN A 426 16.79 -6.98 -16.82
C ASN A 426 16.92 -7.54 -18.25
N LEU A 427 15.87 -7.43 -19.05
CA LEU A 427 15.85 -7.73 -20.47
C LEU A 427 14.80 -6.83 -21.11
N HIS A 428 15.22 -5.99 -22.04
CA HIS A 428 14.36 -5.03 -22.72
C HIS A 428 14.65 -5.01 -24.21
N TYR A 429 13.60 -5.15 -25.02
CA TYR A 429 13.61 -4.88 -26.45
C TYR A 429 13.01 -3.50 -26.74
N ASP A 430 13.79 -2.61 -27.35
CA ASP A 430 13.28 -1.33 -27.84
C ASP A 430 12.72 -1.50 -29.26
N PRO A 431 11.39 -1.33 -29.46
CA PRO A 431 10.77 -1.47 -30.77
C PRO A 431 11.18 -0.37 -31.76
N PHE A 432 11.71 0.77 -31.29
CA PHE A 432 12.11 1.88 -32.16
C PHE A 432 13.52 1.70 -32.71
N SER A 433 14.48 1.36 -31.85
CA SER A 433 15.86 1.10 -32.28
C SER A 433 16.09 -0.34 -32.74
N HIS A 434 15.13 -1.24 -32.50
CA HIS A 434 15.22 -2.68 -32.70
C HIS A 434 16.40 -3.33 -31.95
N GLN A 435 16.81 -2.72 -30.83
CA GLN A 435 17.93 -3.21 -30.02
C GLN A 435 17.44 -3.90 -28.74
N LEU A 436 18.12 -4.99 -28.40
CA LEU A 436 18.03 -5.65 -27.11
C LEU A 436 19.05 -5.09 -26.14
N SER A 437 18.67 -5.09 -24.87
CA SER A 437 19.50 -4.64 -23.77
C SER A 437 19.33 -5.57 -22.59
N LEU A 438 20.44 -5.88 -21.92
CA LEU A 438 20.44 -6.62 -20.67
C LEU A 438 20.72 -5.65 -19.53
N GLY A 439 19.87 -5.71 -18.51
CA GLY A 439 20.09 -4.93 -17.30
C GLY A 439 21.21 -5.52 -16.44
N VAL A 440 22.01 -4.64 -15.85
CA VAL A 440 22.85 -4.95 -14.69
C VAL A 440 22.35 -4.09 -13.54
N GLN A 441 22.44 -4.63 -12.33
CA GLN A 441 22.00 -3.97 -11.10
C GLN A 441 22.36 -2.48 -11.07
N GLY A 442 21.33 -1.62 -11.05
CA GLY A 442 21.47 -0.16 -10.93
C GLY A 442 22.03 0.58 -12.16
N LYS A 443 22.21 -0.08 -13.30
CA LYS A 443 22.69 0.52 -14.56
C LYS A 443 21.89 0.08 -15.81
N GLY A 444 20.85 -0.73 -15.64
CA GLY A 444 20.00 -1.24 -16.71
C GLY A 444 18.88 -0.28 -17.12
N ASN A 445 18.13 -0.67 -18.14
CA ASN A 445 16.89 -0.01 -18.52
C ASN A 445 15.85 -0.10 -17.40
N ARG A 446 14.88 0.83 -17.42
CA ARG A 446 13.80 0.89 -16.45
C ARG A 446 12.46 0.75 -17.15
N THR A 447 11.57 -0.04 -16.58
CA THR A 447 10.18 -0.12 -17.04
C THR A 447 9.30 0.73 -16.14
N LYS A 448 8.44 1.54 -16.74
CA LYS A 448 7.36 2.23 -16.00
C LYS A 448 6.27 1.23 -15.64
N LEU A 449 5.94 1.15 -14.36
CA LEU A 449 4.89 0.26 -13.84
C LEU A 449 3.49 0.85 -14.04
N ASN A 450 3.40 2.08 -14.58
CA ASN A 450 2.16 2.83 -14.82
C ASN A 450 1.27 2.91 -13.57
N LEU A 451 1.91 2.94 -12.40
CA LEU A 451 1.27 3.23 -11.14
C LEU A 451 1.13 4.74 -11.01
N GLN A 452 -0.10 5.24 -11.00
CA GLN A 452 -0.37 6.63 -10.68
C GLN A 452 -0.29 6.81 -9.18
N MET A 453 0.74 7.54 -8.74
CA MET A 453 0.95 7.88 -7.34
C MET A 453 0.27 9.23 -7.04
N PRO A 454 -0.32 9.41 -5.84
CA PRO A 454 -0.68 10.74 -5.38
C PRO A 454 0.56 11.62 -5.30
N THR A 455 0.43 12.87 -5.74
CA THR A 455 1.53 13.84 -5.69
C THR A 455 1.85 14.22 -4.24
N THR A 456 3.09 14.65 -3.98
CA THR A 456 3.52 15.18 -2.67
C THR A 456 2.59 16.30 -2.17
N LYS A 457 2.07 17.12 -3.09
CA LYS A 457 1.12 18.20 -2.79
C LYS A 457 -0.24 17.67 -2.34
N GLU A 458 -0.80 16.68 -3.04
CA GLU A 458 -2.08 16.06 -2.68
C GLU A 458 -1.99 15.33 -1.33
N LEU A 459 -0.89 14.60 -1.10
CA LEU A 459 -0.65 13.94 0.18
C LEU A 459 -0.48 14.95 1.33
N SER A 460 0.22 16.07 1.08
CA SER A 460 0.38 17.14 2.07
C SER A 460 -0.96 17.78 2.42
N GLN A 461 -1.80 18.07 1.43
CA GLN A 461 -3.14 18.60 1.65
C GLN A 461 -4.00 17.63 2.47
N ARG A 462 -3.95 16.34 2.15
CA ARG A 462 -4.75 15.35 2.87
C ARG A 462 -4.34 15.18 4.33
N LEU A 463 -3.04 15.21 4.61
CA LEU A 463 -2.54 15.16 5.98
C LEU A 463 -2.89 16.44 6.76
N GLU A 464 -2.77 17.60 6.14
CA GLU A 464 -3.22 18.89 6.71
C GLU A 464 -4.71 18.84 7.09
N GLU A 465 -5.57 18.39 6.18
CA GLU A 465 -7.02 18.30 6.40
C GLU A 465 -7.40 17.28 7.49
N ALA A 466 -6.61 16.21 7.65
CA ALA A 466 -6.84 15.20 8.68
C ALA A 466 -6.38 15.63 10.09
N LEU A 467 -5.42 16.56 10.18
CA LEU A 467 -4.83 17.04 11.42
C LEU A 467 -5.53 18.31 11.94
N THR A 468 -6.84 18.23 12.14
CA THR A 468 -7.57 19.36 12.75
C THR A 468 -7.16 19.57 14.21
N PRO A 469 -7.28 20.81 14.75
CA PRO A 469 -6.98 21.09 16.16
C PRO A 469 -7.74 20.17 17.12
N GLU A 470 -8.99 19.81 16.82
CA GLU A 470 -9.78 18.86 17.61
C GLU A 470 -9.18 17.45 17.57
N LYS A 471 -8.69 17.00 16.40
CA LYS A 471 -8.13 15.67 16.25
C LYS A 471 -6.81 15.53 17.00
N VAL A 472 -5.96 16.55 16.94
CA VAL A 472 -4.71 16.59 17.70
C VAL A 472 -5.02 16.62 19.19
N LYS A 473 -5.98 17.45 19.62
CA LYS A 473 -6.48 17.48 20.99
C LYS A 473 -6.89 16.09 21.48
N ASP A 474 -7.66 15.36 20.68
CA ASP A 474 -8.08 14.01 21.02
C ASP A 474 -6.88 13.04 21.14
N ILE A 475 -5.84 13.21 20.32
CA ILE A 475 -4.61 12.40 20.37
C ILE A 475 -3.80 12.72 21.62
N ILE A 476 -3.60 14.00 21.95
CA ILE A 476 -2.90 14.44 23.18
C ILE A 476 -3.60 13.88 24.42
N ASP A 477 -4.93 13.90 24.44
CA ASP A 477 -5.72 13.38 25.56
C ASP A 477 -5.47 11.89 25.81
N GLN A 478 -5.33 11.13 24.73
CA GLN A 478 -5.12 9.69 24.73
C GLN A 478 -3.67 9.28 24.97
N ALA A 479 -2.72 10.11 24.58
CA ALA A 479 -1.30 9.81 24.68
C ALA A 479 -0.84 9.71 26.15
N SER A 480 -0.11 8.67 26.52
CA SER A 480 0.51 8.56 27.85
C SER A 480 1.73 9.46 28.00
N ASP A 481 2.48 9.63 26.92
CA ASP A 481 3.76 10.31 26.87
C ASP A 481 4.04 10.76 25.43
N LEU A 482 5.17 11.43 25.22
CA LEU A 482 5.52 12.01 23.93
C LEU A 482 5.74 10.95 22.84
N GLN A 483 6.18 9.74 23.21
CA GLN A 483 6.37 8.63 22.27
C GLN A 483 5.02 8.08 21.82
N ASP A 484 4.09 7.84 22.74
CA ASP A 484 2.72 7.39 22.43
C ASP A 484 1.95 8.45 21.62
N TYR A 485 2.20 9.75 21.86
CA TYR A 485 1.69 10.82 21.01
C TYR A 485 2.18 10.70 19.56
N GLN A 486 3.48 10.45 19.36
CA GLN A 486 4.06 10.27 18.03
C GLN A 486 3.52 9.03 17.33
N GLU A 487 3.39 7.90 18.04
CA GLU A 487 2.82 6.66 17.49
C GLU A 487 1.38 6.90 16.99
N LYS A 488 0.55 7.61 17.76
CA LYS A 488 -0.85 7.91 17.39
C LYS A 488 -0.98 8.84 16.19
N ILE A 489 -0.12 9.85 16.09
CA ILE A 489 -0.01 10.68 14.89
C ILE A 489 0.43 9.84 13.69
N GLY A 490 1.38 8.93 13.91
CA GLY A 490 1.85 7.97 12.93
C GLY A 490 0.74 7.14 12.31
N LEU A 491 -0.10 6.57 13.17
CA LEU A 491 -1.29 5.83 12.77
C LEU A 491 -2.25 6.69 11.94
N LEU A 492 -2.48 7.95 12.32
CA LEU A 492 -3.34 8.85 11.56
C LEU A 492 -2.78 9.14 10.16
N ALA A 493 -1.49 9.46 10.06
CA ALA A 493 -0.84 9.76 8.79
C ALA A 493 -0.84 8.51 7.88
N SER A 494 -0.52 7.35 8.47
CA SER A 494 -0.57 6.02 7.86
C SER A 494 -1.94 5.75 7.23
N ASP A 495 -3.03 5.95 7.98
CA ASP A 495 -4.40 5.76 7.48
C ASP A 495 -4.72 6.71 6.30
N GLN A 496 -4.31 7.98 6.37
CA GLN A 496 -4.55 8.94 5.28
C GLN A 496 -3.77 8.61 4.01
N LEU A 497 -2.52 8.14 4.15
CA LEU A 497 -1.74 7.68 3.02
C LEU A 497 -2.39 6.42 2.41
N GLU A 498 -2.82 5.48 3.23
CA GLU A 498 -3.50 4.25 2.78
C GLU A 498 -4.74 4.53 1.93
N ASP A 499 -5.57 5.46 2.39
CA ASP A 499 -6.80 5.85 1.69
C ASP A 499 -6.53 6.71 0.44
N SER A 500 -5.27 7.07 0.16
CA SER A 500 -4.86 7.81 -1.04
C SER A 500 -4.52 6.92 -2.22
N PHE A 501 -4.30 5.64 -1.98
CA PHE A 501 -3.99 4.69 -3.03
C PHE A 501 -5.25 4.03 -3.59
N SER A 502 -5.25 3.80 -4.90
CA SER A 502 -6.28 3.04 -5.60
C SER A 502 -6.52 1.66 -4.96
N THR A 503 -7.73 1.15 -5.14
CA THR A 503 -8.11 -0.24 -4.81
C THR A 503 -8.13 -1.13 -6.05
N ASP A 504 -7.58 -0.65 -7.18
CA ASP A 504 -7.53 -1.39 -8.44
C ASP A 504 -6.61 -2.61 -8.35
N GLU A 505 -7.23 -3.80 -8.37
CA GLU A 505 -6.55 -5.10 -8.30
C GLU A 505 -5.64 -5.37 -9.52
N THR A 506 -5.83 -4.69 -10.65
CA THR A 506 -4.96 -4.84 -11.82
C THR A 506 -3.57 -4.27 -11.57
N ILE A 507 -3.44 -3.29 -10.66
CA ILE A 507 -2.14 -2.75 -10.23
C ILE A 507 -1.30 -3.85 -9.60
N HIS A 508 -1.92 -4.64 -8.70
CA HIS A 508 -1.24 -5.76 -8.05
C HIS A 508 -0.71 -6.76 -9.08
N SER A 509 -1.56 -7.17 -10.01
CA SER A 509 -1.20 -8.12 -11.08
C SER A 509 -0.04 -7.61 -11.95
N ARG A 510 -0.02 -6.31 -12.28
CA ARG A 510 1.09 -5.71 -13.06
C ARG A 510 2.40 -5.71 -12.28
N LEU A 511 2.39 -5.27 -11.02
CA LEU A 511 3.60 -5.24 -10.19
C LEU A 511 4.15 -6.65 -9.95
N ALA A 512 3.25 -7.60 -9.67
CA ALA A 512 3.57 -9.01 -9.52
C ALA A 512 4.28 -9.55 -10.77
N ARG A 513 3.67 -9.34 -11.94
CA ARG A 513 4.21 -9.79 -13.22
C ARG A 513 5.57 -9.19 -13.51
N HIS A 514 5.77 -7.87 -13.33
CA HIS A 514 7.09 -7.25 -13.58
C HIS A 514 8.16 -7.73 -12.59
N THR A 515 7.78 -7.96 -11.34
CA THR A 515 8.69 -8.52 -10.32
C THR A 515 9.10 -9.94 -10.73
N GLU A 516 8.14 -10.80 -11.06
CA GLU A 516 8.42 -12.17 -11.49
C GLU A 516 9.15 -12.24 -12.84
N LYS A 517 8.88 -11.33 -13.80
CA LYS A 517 9.66 -11.17 -15.04
C LYS A 517 11.13 -10.97 -14.69
N ASN A 518 11.43 -9.97 -13.87
CA ASN A 518 12.81 -9.65 -13.49
C ASN A 518 13.51 -10.82 -12.80
N LEU A 519 12.82 -11.50 -11.88
CA LEU A 519 13.40 -12.63 -11.17
C LEU A 519 13.63 -13.83 -12.09
N ALA A 520 12.68 -14.14 -12.99
CA ALA A 520 12.83 -15.22 -13.95
C ALA A 520 13.98 -14.96 -14.93
N ILE A 521 14.12 -13.71 -15.42
CA ILE A 521 15.23 -13.33 -16.31
C ILE A 521 16.57 -13.36 -15.58
N GLN A 522 16.65 -12.84 -14.34
CA GLN A 522 17.88 -12.92 -13.54
C GLN A 522 18.24 -14.35 -13.14
N GLU A 523 17.26 -15.23 -12.96
CA GLU A 523 17.47 -16.66 -12.75
C GLU A 523 18.02 -17.30 -14.02
N LEU A 524 17.35 -17.08 -15.16
CA LEU A 524 17.79 -17.59 -16.46
C LEU A 524 19.21 -17.13 -16.80
N GLN A 525 19.51 -15.85 -16.64
CA GLN A 525 20.85 -15.29 -16.86
C GLN A 525 21.87 -15.97 -15.94
N ALA A 526 21.61 -16.06 -14.63
CA ALA A 526 22.58 -16.64 -13.72
C ALA A 526 22.85 -18.13 -13.94
N GLN A 527 21.87 -18.89 -14.42
CA GLN A 527 22.01 -20.34 -14.58
C GLN A 527 22.42 -20.76 -15.99
N LEU A 528 21.96 -20.06 -17.03
CA LEU A 528 22.23 -20.43 -18.43
C LEU A 528 23.27 -19.54 -19.11
N VAL A 529 23.63 -18.39 -18.52
CA VAL A 529 24.59 -17.43 -19.09
C VAL A 529 25.76 -17.18 -18.11
N PRO A 530 26.92 -17.83 -18.30
CA PRO A 530 28.09 -17.59 -17.46
C PRO A 530 28.53 -16.11 -17.45
N PRO A 531 29.17 -15.62 -16.38
CA PRO A 531 29.64 -14.23 -16.29
C PRO A 531 30.49 -13.77 -17.47
N GLU A 532 31.33 -14.67 -18.01
CA GLU A 532 32.20 -14.41 -19.16
C GLU A 532 31.38 -14.13 -20.42
N ILE A 533 30.27 -14.85 -20.61
CA ILE A 533 29.35 -14.65 -21.75
C ILE A 533 28.48 -13.41 -21.54
N THR A 534 28.03 -13.14 -20.31
CA THR A 534 27.32 -11.91 -19.97
C THR A 534 28.16 -10.68 -20.33
N HIS A 535 29.48 -10.72 -20.10
CA HIS A 535 30.39 -9.66 -20.52
C HIS A 535 30.41 -9.46 -22.03
N GLN A 536 30.51 -10.55 -22.81
CA GLN A 536 30.53 -10.50 -24.27
C GLN A 536 29.18 -10.02 -24.85
N LEU A 537 28.06 -10.49 -24.31
CA LEU A 537 26.71 -10.07 -24.69
C LEU A 537 26.53 -8.56 -24.54
N MET A 538 27.04 -8.00 -23.45
CA MET A 538 26.86 -6.60 -23.11
C MET A 538 27.92 -5.66 -23.71
N LYS A 539 29.20 -5.91 -23.42
CA LYS A 539 30.30 -4.98 -23.74
C LYS A 539 30.68 -5.04 -25.21
N ASP A 540 30.68 -6.24 -25.78
CA ASP A 540 31.03 -6.46 -27.18
C ASP A 540 29.79 -6.33 -28.09
N GLY A 541 28.61 -6.12 -27.49
CA GLY A 541 27.34 -5.92 -28.19
C GLY A 541 26.83 -7.17 -28.90
N LEU A 542 27.32 -8.37 -28.56
CA LEU A 542 26.97 -9.61 -29.26
C LEU A 542 25.48 -9.92 -29.21
N ILE A 543 24.76 -9.47 -28.18
CA ILE A 543 23.31 -9.62 -28.10
C ILE A 543 22.59 -9.02 -29.31
N ASN A 544 23.16 -7.98 -29.91
CA ASN A 544 22.60 -7.27 -31.07
C ASN A 544 23.35 -7.55 -32.38
N GLN A 545 24.34 -8.45 -32.41
CA GLN A 545 25.09 -8.77 -33.62
C GLN A 545 24.89 -10.21 -34.09
N HIS A 546 24.56 -11.12 -33.17
CA HIS A 546 24.36 -12.53 -33.48
C HIS A 546 22.87 -12.90 -33.56
N ARG A 547 22.39 -13.21 -34.75
CA ARG A 547 20.96 -13.45 -35.03
C ARG A 547 20.31 -14.56 -34.19
N PRO A 548 20.92 -15.75 -34.01
CA PRO A 548 20.40 -16.77 -33.08
C PRO A 548 20.19 -16.25 -31.65
N THR A 549 21.13 -15.45 -31.16
CA THR A 549 21.07 -14.86 -29.82
C THR A 549 19.97 -13.82 -29.74
N GLN A 550 19.89 -12.92 -30.73
CA GLN A 550 18.78 -11.96 -30.82
C GLN A 550 17.43 -12.67 -30.78
N ASN A 551 17.27 -13.76 -31.54
CA ASN A 551 16.03 -14.52 -31.57
C ASN A 551 15.66 -15.07 -30.18
N VAL A 552 16.60 -15.68 -29.46
CA VAL A 552 16.34 -16.21 -28.11
C VAL A 552 15.98 -15.09 -27.13
N PHE A 553 16.77 -14.02 -27.07
CA PHE A 553 16.52 -12.95 -26.09
C PHE A 553 15.26 -12.15 -26.43
N ARG A 554 14.94 -11.97 -27.71
CA ARG A 554 13.67 -11.35 -28.12
C ARG A 554 12.47 -12.25 -27.81
N LEU A 555 12.60 -13.56 -28.00
CA LEU A 555 11.58 -14.53 -27.60
C LEU A 555 11.33 -14.45 -26.08
N LEU A 556 12.39 -14.42 -25.28
CA LEU A 556 12.30 -14.36 -23.83
C LEU A 556 11.67 -13.05 -23.35
N ASP A 557 12.06 -11.91 -23.92
CA ASP A 557 11.47 -10.61 -23.62
C ASP A 557 9.95 -10.63 -23.88
N ARG A 558 9.56 -10.97 -25.11
CA ARG A 558 8.15 -11.04 -25.52
C ARG A 558 7.34 -12.03 -24.71
N THR A 559 7.88 -13.24 -24.48
CA THR A 559 7.22 -14.25 -23.67
C THR A 559 6.96 -13.71 -22.27
N SER A 560 7.96 -13.04 -21.68
CA SER A 560 7.84 -12.54 -20.31
C SER A 560 6.89 -11.35 -20.16
N GLU A 561 6.78 -10.49 -21.18
CA GLU A 561 5.80 -9.39 -21.22
C GLU A 561 4.35 -9.87 -21.37
N GLU A 562 4.14 -10.97 -22.11
CA GLU A 562 2.82 -11.54 -22.36
C GLU A 562 2.37 -12.60 -21.33
N SER A 563 3.23 -12.98 -20.38
CA SER A 563 2.94 -14.02 -19.38
C SER A 563 2.29 -13.49 -18.11
N THR A 564 1.57 -14.36 -17.41
CA THR A 564 1.11 -14.11 -16.04
C THR A 564 2.23 -14.30 -15.02
N ASP A 565 2.07 -13.73 -13.83
CA ASP A 565 3.00 -13.92 -12.71
C ASP A 565 3.10 -15.41 -12.29
N ALA A 566 1.99 -16.15 -12.30
CA ALA A 566 1.98 -17.59 -12.00
C ALA A 566 2.74 -18.43 -13.03
N GLU A 567 2.64 -18.10 -14.32
CA GLU A 567 3.41 -18.76 -15.38
C GLU A 567 4.90 -18.47 -15.25
N LEU A 568 5.28 -17.21 -14.97
CA LEU A 568 6.66 -16.80 -14.74
C LEU A 568 7.26 -17.44 -13.49
N GLN A 569 6.49 -17.57 -12.42
CA GLN A 569 6.91 -18.27 -11.20
C GLN A 569 7.17 -19.76 -11.50
N SER A 570 6.26 -20.41 -12.22
CA SER A 570 6.40 -21.82 -12.63
C SER A 570 7.62 -22.02 -13.54
N PHE A 571 7.87 -21.06 -14.44
CA PHE A 571 9.04 -21.04 -15.30
C PHE A 571 10.34 -20.88 -14.49
N ARG A 572 10.39 -19.96 -13.53
CA ARG A 572 11.54 -19.78 -12.62
C ARG A 572 11.85 -21.04 -11.80
N ILE A 573 10.83 -21.71 -11.28
CA ILE A 573 10.99 -22.98 -10.55
C ILE A 573 11.59 -24.06 -11.48
N ALA A 574 11.10 -24.15 -12.71
CA ALA A 574 11.64 -25.08 -13.72
C ALA A 574 13.10 -24.76 -14.09
N ILE A 575 13.48 -23.48 -14.22
CA ILE A 575 14.89 -23.09 -14.45
C ILE A 575 15.78 -23.56 -13.30
N LYS A 576 15.37 -23.34 -12.04
CA LYS A 576 16.14 -23.79 -10.87
C LYS A 576 16.31 -25.30 -10.84
N LYS A 577 15.27 -26.04 -11.22
CA LYS A 577 15.32 -27.50 -11.30
C LYS A 577 16.28 -27.97 -12.39
N LEU A 578 16.22 -27.35 -13.57
CA LEU A 578 17.15 -27.62 -14.67
C LEU A 578 18.60 -27.34 -14.24
N ASP A 579 18.84 -26.20 -13.60
CA ASP A 579 20.16 -25.84 -13.08
C ASP A 579 20.68 -26.85 -12.06
N SER A 580 19.84 -27.23 -11.09
CA SER A 580 20.19 -28.22 -10.08
C SER A 580 20.53 -29.58 -10.71
N PHE A 581 19.82 -29.97 -11.76
CA PHE A 581 20.14 -31.17 -12.53
C PHE A 581 21.50 -31.04 -13.23
N LEU A 582 21.73 -29.95 -13.97
CA LEU A 582 22.98 -29.68 -14.70
C LEU A 582 24.21 -29.50 -13.79
N LYS A 583 24.02 -29.14 -12.52
CA LYS A 583 25.09 -29.06 -11.51
C LYS A 583 25.26 -30.34 -10.69
N SER A 584 24.43 -31.36 -10.94
CA SER A 584 24.42 -32.55 -10.10
C SER A 584 25.68 -33.40 -10.30
N PRO A 585 26.17 -34.07 -9.24
CA PRO A 585 27.27 -35.01 -9.38
C PRO A 585 26.84 -36.15 -10.31
N ASN A 586 27.79 -36.64 -11.12
CA ASN A 586 27.57 -37.68 -12.11
C ASN A 586 26.51 -37.33 -13.18
N LEU A 587 26.43 -36.06 -13.58
CA LEU A 587 25.50 -35.58 -14.61
C LEU A 587 25.44 -36.48 -15.85
N SER A 588 26.59 -36.89 -16.39
CA SER A 588 26.65 -37.75 -17.58
C SER A 588 25.92 -39.07 -17.39
N GLN A 589 26.04 -39.70 -16.22
CA GLN A 589 25.33 -40.94 -15.90
C GLN A 589 23.82 -40.68 -15.79
N LYS A 590 23.41 -39.61 -15.12
CA LYS A 590 22.00 -39.25 -14.99
C LYS A 590 21.33 -38.93 -16.32
N ILE A 591 22.04 -38.30 -17.24
CA ILE A 591 21.55 -38.07 -18.61
C ILE A 591 21.35 -39.41 -19.34
N MET A 592 22.27 -40.37 -19.17
CA MET A 592 22.14 -41.71 -19.77
C MET A 592 20.96 -42.51 -19.22
N GLU A 593 20.57 -42.29 -17.96
CA GLU A 593 19.42 -42.94 -17.33
C GLU A 593 18.07 -42.48 -17.91
N ILE A 594 18.03 -41.33 -18.60
CA ILE A 594 16.82 -40.80 -19.24
C ILE A 594 16.47 -41.64 -20.48
N GLN A 595 15.30 -42.30 -20.41
CA GLN A 595 14.74 -43.13 -21.48
C GLN A 595 14.28 -42.28 -22.67
N ASP A 596 13.74 -41.10 -22.40
CA ASP A 596 13.24 -40.20 -23.43
C ASP A 596 14.38 -39.65 -24.31
N PRO A 597 14.44 -39.97 -25.61
CA PRO A 597 15.60 -39.70 -26.47
C PRO A 597 15.78 -38.22 -26.80
N ILE A 598 14.68 -37.46 -26.91
CA ILE A 598 14.73 -36.02 -27.22
C ILE A 598 15.16 -35.24 -25.98
N LEU A 599 14.57 -35.53 -24.81
CA LEU A 599 14.99 -34.96 -23.53
C LEU A 599 16.47 -35.25 -23.27
N ARG A 600 16.91 -36.50 -23.45
CA ARG A 600 18.31 -36.90 -23.31
C ARG A 600 19.22 -36.10 -24.25
N ASN A 601 18.91 -36.04 -25.54
CA ASN A 601 19.72 -35.34 -26.54
C ASN A 601 19.88 -33.84 -26.22
N VAL A 602 18.78 -33.17 -25.88
CA VAL A 602 18.78 -31.75 -25.52
C VAL A 602 19.63 -31.49 -24.28
N LEU A 603 19.51 -32.31 -23.25
CA LEU A 603 20.30 -32.18 -22.02
C LEU A 603 21.79 -32.46 -22.28
N THR A 604 22.12 -33.41 -23.15
CA THR A 604 23.51 -33.64 -23.59
C THR A 604 24.08 -32.39 -24.25
N LYS A 605 23.36 -31.79 -25.22
CA LYS A 605 23.79 -30.55 -25.89
C LYS A 605 24.00 -29.40 -24.90
N LEU A 606 23.08 -29.22 -23.94
CA LEU A 606 23.21 -28.20 -22.90
C LEU A 606 24.40 -28.48 -21.96
N SER A 607 24.63 -29.74 -21.59
CA SER A 607 25.76 -30.18 -20.78
C SER A 607 27.09 -29.91 -21.49
N ASP A 608 27.22 -30.29 -22.76
CA ASP A 608 28.44 -30.09 -23.54
C ASP A 608 28.74 -28.60 -23.76
N ALA A 609 27.70 -27.81 -24.02
CA ALA A 609 27.83 -26.36 -24.08
C ALA A 609 28.28 -25.78 -22.72
N ASN A 610 27.82 -26.36 -21.60
CA ASN A 610 28.22 -25.96 -20.26
C ASN A 610 29.69 -26.21 -19.93
N LEU A 611 30.32 -27.22 -20.54
CA LEU A 611 31.76 -27.47 -20.41
C LEU A 611 32.61 -26.44 -21.18
N LYS A 612 32.09 -25.89 -22.28
CA LYS A 612 32.75 -24.86 -23.10
C LYS A 612 32.45 -23.45 -22.58
N LYS A 613 33.00 -23.10 -21.41
CA LYS A 613 32.69 -21.86 -20.66
C LYS A 613 32.80 -20.54 -21.47
N SER A 614 33.68 -20.47 -22.46
CA SER A 614 33.93 -19.26 -23.26
C SER A 614 33.38 -19.27 -24.68
N ASP A 615 32.77 -20.37 -25.14
CA ASP A 615 32.27 -20.49 -26.51
C ASP A 615 30.81 -20.01 -26.61
N PHE A 616 30.67 -18.74 -26.98
CA PHE A 616 29.39 -18.07 -27.11
C PHE A 616 28.48 -18.67 -28.18
N GLN A 617 29.03 -19.07 -29.33
CA GLN A 617 28.24 -19.59 -30.44
C GLN A 617 27.65 -20.96 -30.11
N VAL A 618 28.47 -21.87 -29.57
CA VAL A 618 28.00 -23.21 -29.18
C VAL A 618 26.90 -23.12 -28.11
N ARG A 619 27.05 -22.22 -27.13
CA ARG A 619 26.03 -22.00 -26.10
C ARG A 619 24.75 -21.40 -26.64
N SER A 620 24.85 -20.35 -27.45
CA SER A 620 23.68 -19.69 -28.04
C SER A 620 22.88 -20.67 -28.91
N THR A 621 23.56 -21.51 -29.69
CA THR A 621 22.93 -22.55 -30.50
C THR A 621 22.26 -23.62 -29.63
N ALA A 622 22.91 -24.11 -28.57
CA ALA A 622 22.31 -25.09 -27.66
C ALA A 622 21.06 -24.54 -26.95
N MET A 623 21.09 -23.26 -26.54
CA MET A 623 19.91 -22.59 -25.96
C MET A 623 18.80 -22.41 -26.99
N LEU A 624 19.13 -22.00 -28.22
CA LEU A 624 18.16 -21.87 -29.31
C LEU A 624 17.47 -23.21 -29.60
N ASP A 625 18.24 -24.28 -29.78
CA ASP A 625 17.72 -25.63 -30.00
C ASP A 625 16.76 -26.06 -28.88
N PHE A 626 17.14 -25.78 -27.63
CA PHE A 626 16.33 -26.12 -26.48
C PHE A 626 15.01 -25.33 -26.45
N PHE A 627 15.08 -24.00 -26.55
CA PHE A 627 13.88 -23.15 -26.48
C PHE A 627 12.95 -23.33 -27.67
N ASN A 628 13.49 -23.67 -28.85
CA ASN A 628 12.72 -23.90 -30.07
C ASN A 628 11.71 -25.05 -29.95
N LEU A 629 11.90 -25.99 -29.01
CA LEU A 629 10.91 -27.04 -28.73
C LEU A 629 9.57 -26.49 -28.23
N PHE A 630 9.61 -25.34 -27.56
CA PHE A 630 8.46 -24.78 -26.84
C PHE A 630 7.79 -23.63 -27.58
N THR A 631 8.18 -23.37 -28.83
CA THR A 631 7.61 -22.30 -29.66
C THR A 631 6.76 -22.87 -30.78
N ARG A 632 5.86 -22.05 -31.35
CA ARG A 632 5.15 -22.42 -32.59
C ARG A 632 6.02 -22.25 -33.83
N GLN A 633 6.73 -21.13 -33.92
CA GLN A 633 7.63 -20.84 -35.03
C GLN A 633 8.96 -21.60 -34.89
N ASN A 634 9.57 -21.96 -36.02
CA ASN A 634 10.92 -22.54 -36.01
C ASN A 634 11.98 -21.44 -35.93
N LEU A 635 12.56 -21.25 -34.74
CA LEU A 635 13.50 -20.17 -34.46
C LEU A 635 14.86 -20.31 -35.16
N THR A 636 15.16 -21.48 -35.71
CA THR A 636 16.38 -21.74 -36.50
C THR A 636 16.24 -21.30 -37.95
N ASP A 637 15.03 -20.96 -38.41
CA ASP A 637 14.80 -20.45 -39.76
C ASP A 637 15.20 -18.96 -39.85
N ASN A 638 15.96 -18.61 -40.89
CA ASN A 638 16.29 -17.23 -41.22
C ASN A 638 15.08 -16.40 -41.69
N SER A 639 13.94 -17.03 -41.97
CA SER A 639 12.69 -16.37 -42.35
C SER A 639 11.77 -16.05 -41.17
N VAL A 640 12.15 -16.42 -39.94
CA VAL A 640 11.32 -16.22 -38.74
C VAL A 640 10.90 -14.76 -38.62
N ASN A 641 9.60 -14.53 -38.39
CA ASN A 641 9.05 -13.20 -38.19
C ASN A 641 8.91 -12.94 -36.69
N PRO A 642 9.84 -12.18 -36.08
CA PRO A 642 9.81 -11.95 -34.64
C PRO A 642 8.70 -10.97 -34.21
N GLU A 643 8.02 -10.33 -35.15
CA GLU A 643 6.81 -9.52 -34.90
C GLU A 643 5.54 -10.35 -34.81
N ALA A 644 5.53 -11.58 -35.33
CA ALA A 644 4.29 -12.37 -35.41
C ALA A 644 3.75 -12.75 -34.01
N PRO A 645 2.42 -12.75 -33.80
CA PRO A 645 1.79 -13.00 -32.48
C PRO A 645 2.18 -14.30 -31.79
N ASP A 646 2.64 -15.28 -32.56
CA ASP A 646 3.06 -16.60 -32.12
C ASP A 646 4.58 -16.70 -31.84
N TYR A 647 5.31 -15.59 -31.94
CA TYR A 647 6.73 -15.48 -31.57
C TYR A 647 6.92 -15.48 -30.04
N LYS A 648 6.45 -16.53 -29.38
CA LYS A 648 6.53 -16.70 -27.94
C LYS A 648 6.64 -18.17 -27.56
N MET A 649 7.17 -18.37 -26.35
CA MET A 649 7.37 -19.67 -25.76
C MET A 649 6.15 -20.09 -24.94
N ASN A 650 5.78 -21.37 -25.01
CA ASN A 650 4.81 -21.97 -24.12
C ASN A 650 5.48 -22.37 -22.81
N LEU A 651 5.36 -21.53 -21.79
CA LEU A 651 5.94 -21.78 -20.47
C LEU A 651 5.36 -23.02 -19.77
N SER A 652 4.09 -23.36 -20.05
CA SER A 652 3.46 -24.56 -19.48
C SER A 652 4.09 -25.84 -20.03
N ASP A 653 4.32 -25.90 -21.34
CA ASP A 653 5.01 -27.03 -21.97
C ASP A 653 6.45 -27.16 -21.46
N PHE A 654 7.16 -26.04 -21.31
CA PHE A 654 8.50 -26.05 -20.71
C PHE A 654 8.52 -26.60 -19.29
N SER A 655 7.65 -26.10 -18.40
CA SER A 655 7.59 -26.57 -17.02
C SER A 655 7.21 -28.05 -16.94
N ARG A 656 6.30 -28.53 -17.81
CA ARG A 656 5.96 -29.97 -17.91
C ARG A 656 7.14 -30.80 -18.38
N PHE A 657 7.86 -30.34 -19.41
CA PHE A 657 9.04 -31.00 -19.94
C PHE A 657 10.14 -31.17 -18.89
N ILE A 658 10.45 -30.10 -18.14
CA ILE A 658 11.37 -30.15 -17.01
C ILE A 658 10.86 -31.06 -15.87
N GLY A 659 9.56 -31.30 -15.78
CA GLY A 659 8.95 -32.28 -14.89
C GLY A 659 9.53 -33.70 -15.05
N PHE A 660 9.89 -34.09 -16.28
CA PHE A 660 10.42 -35.42 -16.59
C PHE A 660 11.83 -35.69 -16.06
N LEU A 661 12.55 -34.66 -15.60
CA LEU A 661 13.82 -34.88 -14.90
C LEU A 661 13.68 -35.69 -13.60
N ASP A 662 12.47 -35.73 -13.00
CA ASP A 662 12.20 -36.57 -11.81
C ASP A 662 11.74 -37.99 -12.19
N ARG A 663 11.60 -38.27 -13.49
CA ARG A 663 11.00 -39.50 -14.03
C ARG A 663 11.83 -40.01 -15.21
N PRO A 664 13.12 -40.33 -14.98
CA PRO A 664 14.04 -40.72 -16.06
C PRO A 664 13.58 -41.98 -16.81
N ASP A 665 12.75 -42.80 -16.19
CA ASP A 665 12.16 -44.03 -16.73
C ASP A 665 10.94 -43.80 -17.64
N GLN A 666 10.35 -42.60 -17.65
CA GLN A 666 9.13 -42.31 -18.42
C GLN A 666 9.43 -41.64 -19.76
N MET A 667 8.68 -42.01 -20.80
CA MET A 667 8.77 -41.38 -22.10
C MET A 667 7.71 -40.30 -22.26
N ILE A 668 8.08 -39.17 -22.87
CA ILE A 668 7.11 -38.12 -23.18
C ILE A 668 6.13 -38.59 -24.26
N THR A 669 6.57 -39.52 -25.13
CA THR A 669 5.77 -40.12 -26.22
C THR A 669 4.66 -41.05 -25.74
N ASP A 670 4.66 -41.46 -24.47
CA ASP A 670 3.54 -42.22 -23.92
C ASP A 670 2.26 -41.40 -24.11
N PRO A 671 1.19 -41.96 -24.72
CA PRO A 671 -0.01 -41.19 -25.09
C PRO A 671 -0.62 -40.44 -23.89
N LYS A 672 -0.56 -41.05 -22.70
CA LYS A 672 -1.02 -40.47 -21.43
C LYS A 672 -0.24 -39.21 -21.02
N HIS A 673 0.99 -39.05 -21.49
CA HIS A 673 1.86 -37.92 -21.18
C HIS A 673 1.84 -36.88 -22.30
N LEU A 674 1.96 -37.32 -23.55
CA LEU A 674 1.98 -36.46 -24.72
C LEU A 674 0.70 -35.62 -24.87
N GLU A 675 -0.47 -36.17 -24.51
CA GLU A 675 -1.76 -35.47 -24.58
C GLU A 675 -1.83 -34.19 -23.72
N HIS A 676 -0.99 -34.10 -22.67
CA HIS A 676 -0.93 -32.94 -21.78
C HIS A 676 -0.08 -31.78 -22.33
N PHE A 677 0.66 -31.99 -23.42
CA PHE A 677 1.41 -30.94 -24.11
C PHE A 677 0.58 -30.27 -25.20
N SER A 678 0.93 -29.02 -25.54
CA SER A 678 0.24 -28.31 -26.62
C SER A 678 0.42 -28.99 -27.98
N PRO A 679 -0.54 -28.82 -28.92
CA PRO A 679 -0.42 -29.38 -30.27
C PRO A 679 0.87 -29.01 -30.98
N ALA A 680 1.32 -27.75 -30.84
CA ALA A 680 2.54 -27.25 -31.45
C ALA A 680 3.80 -27.94 -30.89
N PHE A 681 3.84 -28.18 -29.58
CA PHE A 681 4.90 -28.97 -28.98
C PHE A 681 4.90 -30.38 -29.55
N ARG A 682 3.74 -31.05 -29.58
CA ARG A 682 3.63 -32.43 -30.08
C ARG A 682 4.11 -32.57 -31.53
N GLU A 683 3.74 -31.65 -32.41
CA GLU A 683 4.15 -31.66 -33.82
C GLU A 683 5.67 -31.53 -33.95
N LYS A 684 6.29 -30.55 -33.26
CA LYS A 684 7.74 -30.37 -33.26
C LYS A 684 8.47 -31.56 -32.66
N TYR A 685 7.92 -32.12 -31.59
CA TYR A 685 8.46 -33.29 -30.92
C TYR A 685 8.49 -34.50 -31.86
N GLN A 686 7.37 -34.77 -32.55
CA GLN A 686 7.27 -35.85 -33.55
C GLN A 686 8.19 -35.65 -34.75
N LEU A 687 8.38 -34.41 -35.20
CA LEU A 687 9.34 -34.09 -36.27
C LEU A 687 10.78 -34.42 -35.85
N GLN A 688 11.18 -34.10 -34.61
CA GLN A 688 12.50 -34.46 -34.10
C GLN A 688 12.68 -35.96 -33.91
N GLU A 689 11.64 -36.66 -33.45
CA GLU A 689 11.62 -38.11 -33.34
C GLU A 689 11.82 -38.78 -34.70
N SER A 690 11.09 -38.31 -35.71
CA SER A 690 11.18 -38.79 -37.10
C SER A 690 12.58 -38.56 -37.69
N ALA A 691 13.20 -37.40 -37.40
CA ALA A 691 14.56 -37.09 -37.85
C ALA A 691 15.62 -37.97 -37.15
N GLN A 692 15.42 -38.31 -35.86
CA GLN A 692 16.31 -39.22 -35.13
C GLN A 692 16.17 -40.68 -35.61
N GLN A 693 14.95 -41.12 -35.95
CA GLN A 693 14.70 -42.45 -36.49
C GLN A 693 15.18 -42.59 -37.95
N GLY A 694 14.98 -41.57 -38.79
CA GLY A 694 15.46 -41.58 -40.19
C GLY A 694 16.98 -41.49 -40.35
N GLY A 695 17.69 -40.92 -39.36
CA GLY A 695 19.15 -40.97 -39.30
C GLY A 695 19.70 -42.35 -38.94
N LEU A 696 18.95 -43.14 -38.16
CA LEU A 696 19.29 -44.52 -37.82
C LEU A 696 19.07 -45.47 -39.02
N SER A 697 17.99 -45.29 -39.79
CA SER A 697 17.76 -46.11 -41.00
C SER A 697 18.82 -45.88 -42.08
N HIS A 698 19.33 -44.65 -42.22
CA HIS A 698 20.39 -44.34 -43.19
C HIS A 698 21.76 -44.96 -42.80
N LEU A 699 22.01 -45.12 -41.50
CA LEU A 699 23.18 -45.81 -40.94
C LEU A 699 23.05 -47.34 -41.07
N GLU A 700 21.84 -47.89 -40.92
CA GLU A 700 21.56 -49.30 -41.17
C GLU A 700 21.71 -49.64 -42.66
N ASP A 701 21.28 -48.76 -43.57
CA ASP A 701 21.47 -48.92 -45.02
C ASP A 701 22.94 -48.78 -45.44
N GLU A 702 23.72 -47.86 -44.84
CA GLU A 702 25.17 -47.76 -45.08
C GLU A 702 25.94 -48.97 -44.53
N ILE A 703 25.54 -49.50 -43.37
CA ILE A 703 26.12 -50.73 -42.82
C ILE A 703 25.76 -51.94 -43.68
N ALA A 704 24.51 -52.04 -44.16
CA ALA A 704 24.09 -53.10 -45.08
C ALA A 704 24.85 -53.06 -46.42
N ALA A 705 25.09 -51.85 -46.96
CA ALA A 705 25.87 -51.68 -48.19
C ALA A 705 27.36 -52.08 -48.01
N VAL A 706 27.93 -51.91 -46.82
CA VAL A 706 29.31 -52.35 -46.51
C VAL A 706 29.40 -53.87 -46.34
N TYR A 707 28.33 -54.56 -45.93
CA TYR A 707 28.29 -56.02 -45.83
C TYR A 707 27.95 -56.75 -47.14
N GLU A 708 27.44 -56.05 -48.16
CA GLU A 708 27.20 -56.62 -49.51
C GLU A 708 28.43 -56.54 -50.45
N GLU A 709 29.53 -55.89 -50.04
CA GLU A 709 30.78 -55.79 -50.80
C GLU A 709 31.92 -56.74 -50.29
N GLU A 710 31.60 -57.93 -49.77
CA GLU A 710 32.61 -59.01 -49.70
C GLU A 710 32.52 -59.93 -50.92
N PRO A 711 33.55 -59.98 -51.81
CA PRO A 711 33.57 -60.92 -52.91
C PRO A 711 33.84 -62.33 -52.40
N SER A 712 32.94 -63.25 -52.76
CA SER A 712 33.08 -64.68 -52.48
C SER A 712 34.38 -65.23 -53.07
N TYR A 713 35.36 -65.55 -52.22
CA TYR A 713 36.41 -66.48 -52.59
C TYR A 713 35.86 -67.90 -52.47
N ALA A 714 35.35 -68.41 -53.60
CA ALA A 714 35.05 -69.82 -53.78
C ALA A 714 36.36 -70.62 -53.83
N TYR A 715 36.52 -71.58 -52.93
CA TYR A 715 37.46 -72.68 -53.07
C TYR A 715 36.89 -73.71 -54.07
N ALA A 716 37.54 -73.86 -55.22
CA ALA A 716 37.68 -75.11 -55.97
C ALA A 716 38.93 -75.04 -56.85
#